data_AF-A0A2P2E3N2-F1
#
_entry.id   AF-A0A2P2E3N2-F1
#
_cell.length_a   1.000
_cell.length_b   1.000
_cell.length_c   1.000
_cell.angle_alpha   90.00
_cell.angle_beta   90.00
_cell.angle_gamma   90.00
#
_symmetry.space_group_name_H-M   'P 1'
#
loop_
_entity.id
_entity.type
_entity.pdbx_description
1 polymer ?
#
loop_
_entity_poly.entity_id
_entity_poly.type
_entity_poly.pdbx_seq_one_letter_code
_entity_poly.pdbx_strand_id
1 'polypeptide(L)'
;MKNSAKVGIKRKNFSQIGDWEIKDLQVKGPFASYAIGTEIIIPWPEGTNKENLLIELEYTIANAVEDLGGFQIVLWELNQKDADKQNSQLDISWDDSIQWKQFQIKQKFYDQSKEDYGYETVAFETDKQRVAVSFQNLRNDFIDFTLTAFPESNLNLAHKKEINPNEKFYYTQEKVRVEKNMSNHYEGYLYTKESDTFAYHTIVFNPELFLDEQIPVLDPAYQFIYNISDGLETSFWHLFSLAITLPPEKERIDGSDFNRYHFQYSILGEHKRPSDTENHLIYLRPIVYGGGTGTRMGSMAMEIQMPKAIDLKTTKIGLYVTDCNYCSRVSFKFELPAEIGIDQNKIFVNWPHTIPEGMWPIIKVETQGDTFTKNYLLQYICMLRSFFLAPGSGSNIGYLIVNTLLLLLPLTIAFIYLNHKKRIIVEKRSFQKLTKLMQDTDPDFTWEEFFQKTKLIAERVVDAWCQGNMESARPFISAGVFQRFQIQLKLMAEVDGSKNHMENFSVKDQSIVLHTSFHGYQTIHVKMKCAAKDITLPTDTPESQIKERLRSSQLGTYEEIYSFSRRIDAQTVKGQNLFHNVCPSCGANTELSHTTTKCSHCGTIFNSGEADWVLSEITQVIEWKPNRFVSEESFAKNHPNLPTSIQIIEDRASALLWKWMYAKTKANDTYLLREVSSTEALQSVRNQEYFYTPAVGASEIKEIQTKQKATFTNVVLHWSAARSLKASPEYRQTNLILKLHDERDERIGFSEISCKQCGAPFPEVDASSCSYCGSPIPKQLSDWLLDSIK
;
A
#
# COMPACT_ATOMS: atom_id res chain seq x y z
N MET A 1 31.33 -39.68 25.19
CA MET A 1 30.40 -40.62 24.52
C MET A 1 29.89 -39.99 23.22
N LYS A 2 30.77 -39.74 22.24
CA LYS A 2 30.37 -39.12 20.95
C LYS A 2 29.95 -40.13 19.88
N ASN A 3 30.24 -41.42 20.07
CA ASN A 3 30.02 -42.49 19.08
C ASN A 3 29.23 -43.67 19.69
N SER A 4 27.96 -43.47 20.08
CA SER A 4 27.07 -44.53 20.59
C SER A 4 25.75 -44.52 19.82
N ALA A 5 25.26 -45.66 19.35
CA ALA A 5 23.84 -45.77 19.03
C ALA A 5 23.02 -45.85 20.30
N LYS A 6 21.85 -45.23 20.22
CA LYS A 6 20.75 -45.50 21.12
C LYS A 6 19.70 -46.24 20.31
N VAL A 7 19.48 -47.51 20.65
CA VAL A 7 18.30 -48.23 20.19
C VAL A 7 17.30 -48.14 21.33
N GLY A 8 16.38 -47.19 21.20
CA GLY A 8 15.43 -46.87 22.25
C GLY A 8 14.06 -47.46 21.94
N ILE A 9 13.51 -48.20 22.88
CA ILE A 9 12.06 -48.41 22.92
C ILE A 9 11.47 -47.16 23.54
N LYS A 10 10.79 -46.36 22.72
CA LYS A 10 10.13 -45.15 23.21
C LYS A 10 8.64 -45.41 23.31
N ARG A 11 8.14 -45.64 24.52
CA ARG A 11 6.71 -45.49 24.79
C ARG A 11 6.44 -44.03 25.08
N LYS A 12 5.36 -43.48 24.52
CA LYS A 12 4.90 -42.15 24.93
C LYS A 12 4.35 -42.28 26.35
N ASN A 13 4.90 -41.48 27.26
CA ASN A 13 4.55 -41.47 28.69
C ASN A 13 3.04 -41.27 28.86
N PHE A 14 2.27 -42.35 29.02
CA PHE A 14 0.99 -42.28 29.71
C PHE A 14 1.34 -42.18 31.19
N SER A 15 1.39 -40.95 31.71
CA SER A 15 1.47 -40.63 33.14
C SER A 15 2.18 -41.66 34.05
N GLN A 16 3.43 -42.08 33.77
CA GLN A 16 4.18 -43.08 34.58
C GLN A 16 3.27 -44.14 35.26
N ILE A 17 2.47 -44.88 34.47
CA ILE A 17 1.51 -45.85 35.00
C ILE A 17 2.17 -47.21 35.30
N GLY A 18 3.26 -47.58 34.62
CA GLY A 18 3.99 -48.83 34.86
C GLY A 18 5.50 -48.69 35.12
N ASP A 19 6.02 -49.45 36.10
CA ASP A 19 7.45 -49.70 36.33
C ASP A 19 7.95 -50.82 35.40
N TRP A 20 7.97 -50.51 34.11
CA TRP A 20 8.57 -51.32 33.07
C TRP A 20 10.11 -51.27 33.10
N GLU A 21 10.72 -52.43 32.88
CA GLU A 21 12.16 -52.62 32.91
C GLU A 21 12.56 -53.63 31.83
N ILE A 22 13.62 -53.31 31.07
CA ILE A 22 14.26 -54.27 30.17
C ILE A 22 15.06 -55.25 31.03
N LYS A 23 14.70 -56.53 30.96
CA LYS A 23 15.40 -57.63 31.62
C LYS A 23 16.05 -58.56 30.61
N ASP A 24 17.03 -59.32 31.10
CA ASP A 24 17.67 -60.41 30.36
C ASP A 24 18.26 -60.00 29.00
N LEU A 25 18.75 -58.75 28.90
CA LEU A 25 19.37 -58.24 27.66
C LEU A 25 20.60 -59.06 27.27
N GLN A 26 20.51 -59.70 26.10
CA GLN A 26 21.61 -60.35 25.41
C GLN A 26 21.90 -59.63 24.09
N VAL A 27 23.17 -59.35 23.84
CA VAL A 27 23.64 -58.72 22.61
C VAL A 27 24.68 -59.61 21.97
N LYS A 28 24.37 -60.17 20.79
CA LYS A 28 25.35 -60.95 20.02
C LYS A 28 26.15 -60.00 19.12
N GLY A 29 27.44 -59.85 19.45
CA GLY A 29 28.40 -59.01 18.73
C GLY A 29 29.56 -58.55 19.64
N PRO A 30 30.62 -57.91 19.11
CA PRO A 30 31.78 -57.47 19.89
C PRO A 30 31.53 -56.20 20.73
N PHE A 31 30.27 -55.85 21.01
CA PHE A 31 29.88 -54.56 21.58
C PHE A 31 29.60 -54.68 23.07
N ALA A 32 30.03 -53.68 23.85
CA ALA A 32 29.49 -53.48 25.18
C ALA A 32 28.05 -52.97 25.06
N SER A 33 27.17 -53.39 25.97
CA SER A 33 25.80 -52.89 26.03
C SER A 33 25.33 -52.80 27.47
N TYR A 34 24.39 -51.89 27.71
CA TYR A 34 23.68 -51.79 28.97
C TYR A 34 22.29 -51.19 28.73
N ALA A 35 21.33 -51.55 29.58
CA ALA A 35 19.99 -50.97 29.59
C ALA A 35 19.89 -49.88 30.67
N ILE A 36 19.24 -48.76 30.35
CA ILE A 36 18.81 -47.76 31.33
C ILE A 36 17.30 -47.56 31.15
N GLY A 37 16.52 -48.07 32.10
CA GLY A 37 15.06 -48.08 32.00
C GLY A 37 14.61 -48.85 30.76
N THR A 38 14.18 -48.13 29.73
CA THR A 38 13.67 -48.70 28.46
C THR A 38 14.55 -48.38 27.25
N GLU A 39 15.73 -47.80 27.47
CA GLU A 39 16.72 -47.55 26.43
C GLU A 39 17.84 -48.59 26.50
N ILE A 40 18.19 -49.18 25.34
CA ILE A 40 19.38 -50.01 25.19
C ILE A 40 20.48 -49.15 24.56
N ILE A 41 21.61 -49.02 25.26
CA ILE A 41 22.74 -48.23 24.79
C ILE A 41 23.87 -49.17 24.37
N ILE A 42 24.28 -49.03 23.10
CA ILE A 42 25.35 -49.82 22.49
C ILE A 42 26.48 -48.87 22.09
N PRO A 43 27.46 -48.63 22.97
CA PRO A 43 28.69 -47.93 22.58
C PRO A 43 29.52 -48.76 21.61
N TRP A 44 30.04 -48.13 20.56
CA TRP A 44 31.00 -48.76 19.65
C TRP A 44 32.27 -47.92 19.46
N PRO A 45 33.43 -48.55 19.16
CA PRO A 45 34.67 -47.84 18.89
C PRO A 45 34.62 -46.94 17.65
N GLU A 46 35.52 -45.97 17.58
CA GLU A 46 35.67 -45.09 16.43
C GLU A 46 36.25 -45.86 15.23
N GLY A 47 35.54 -45.87 14.09
CA GLY A 47 35.94 -46.62 12.88
C GLY A 47 35.14 -47.90 12.59
N THR A 48 34.25 -48.32 13.50
CA THR A 48 33.38 -49.51 13.33
C THR A 48 32.35 -49.37 12.21
N ASN A 49 32.04 -48.13 11.78
CA ASN A 49 31.13 -47.84 10.65
C ASN A 49 31.70 -48.20 9.26
N LYS A 50 32.90 -48.81 9.18
CA LYS A 50 33.57 -49.20 7.93
C LYS A 50 33.27 -50.63 7.48
N GLU A 51 32.62 -51.44 8.33
CA GLU A 51 32.25 -52.83 8.04
C GLU A 51 30.76 -53.07 8.35
N ASN A 52 30.07 -53.86 7.52
CA ASN A 52 28.70 -54.29 7.79
C ASN A 52 28.71 -55.36 8.89
N LEU A 53 28.44 -54.96 10.14
CA LEU A 53 28.39 -55.86 11.30
C LEU A 53 26.95 -56.20 11.66
N LEU A 54 26.65 -57.49 11.82
CA LEU A 54 25.36 -57.96 12.31
C LEU A 54 25.26 -57.73 13.83
N ILE A 55 24.16 -57.13 14.27
CA ILE A 55 23.82 -56.96 15.69
C ILE A 55 22.49 -57.65 15.93
N GLU A 56 22.49 -58.62 16.86
CA GLU A 56 21.27 -59.29 17.31
C GLU A 56 21.03 -58.94 18.79
N LEU A 57 19.81 -58.48 19.10
CA LEU A 57 19.38 -58.07 20.44
C LEU A 57 18.23 -58.97 20.87
N GLU A 58 18.38 -59.62 22.02
CA GLU A 58 17.33 -60.42 22.65
C GLU A 58 17.13 -59.89 24.07
N TYR A 59 15.89 -59.57 24.45
CA TYR A 59 15.55 -59.03 25.77
C TYR A 59 14.08 -59.25 26.09
N THR A 60 13.74 -59.17 27.37
CA THR A 60 12.37 -59.27 27.87
C THR A 60 11.89 -57.93 28.42
N ILE A 61 10.66 -57.54 28.09
CA ILE A 61 10.01 -56.35 28.68
C ILE A 61 9.11 -56.81 29.82
N ALA A 62 9.53 -56.57 31.07
CA ALA A 62 8.69 -56.85 32.23
C ALA A 62 7.53 -55.84 32.32
N ASN A 63 6.34 -56.29 32.73
CA ASN A 63 5.14 -55.44 32.92
C ASN A 63 4.70 -54.68 31.66
N ALA A 64 4.76 -55.31 30.47
CA ALA A 64 4.46 -54.65 29.18
C ALA A 64 2.98 -54.25 28.96
N VAL A 65 2.06 -54.76 29.79
CA VAL A 65 0.61 -54.51 29.71
C VAL A 65 0.24 -53.32 30.59
N GLU A 66 -0.46 -52.34 30.02
CA GLU A 66 -1.00 -51.19 30.77
C GLU A 66 -2.48 -51.37 31.03
N ASP A 67 -2.91 -50.92 32.21
CA ASP A 67 -4.31 -50.83 32.59
C ASP A 67 -4.84 -49.42 32.29
N LEU A 68 -5.83 -49.34 31.40
CA LEU A 68 -6.58 -48.13 31.07
C LEU A 68 -7.98 -48.16 31.69
N GLY A 69 -8.06 -48.53 32.97
CA GLY A 69 -9.26 -48.60 33.79
C GLY A 69 -10.04 -49.90 33.58
N GLY A 70 -10.98 -49.91 32.63
CA GLY A 70 -11.77 -51.11 32.30
C GLY A 70 -11.15 -52.01 31.24
N PHE A 71 -9.98 -51.64 30.71
CA PHE A 71 -9.42 -52.18 29.47
C PHE A 71 -7.90 -52.22 29.52
N GLN A 72 -7.28 -53.28 28.98
CA GLN A 72 -5.83 -53.46 28.98
C GLN A 72 -5.24 -53.37 27.57
N ILE A 73 -4.02 -52.82 27.46
CA ILE A 73 -3.33 -52.64 26.18
C ILE A 73 -1.83 -52.90 26.30
N VAL A 74 -1.25 -53.53 25.28
CA VAL A 74 0.18 -53.44 24.98
C VAL A 74 0.35 -52.42 23.87
N LEU A 75 1.12 -51.37 24.15
CA LEU A 75 1.49 -50.35 23.16
C LEU A 75 3.00 -50.22 23.11
N TRP A 76 3.58 -50.51 21.95
CA TRP A 76 5.00 -50.38 21.70
C TRP A 76 5.25 -49.55 20.44
N GLU A 77 6.16 -48.58 20.48
CA GLU A 77 6.59 -47.79 19.32
C GLU A 77 8.12 -47.94 19.20
N LEU A 78 8.59 -48.43 18.05
CA LEU A 78 10.02 -48.42 17.71
C LEU A 78 10.27 -47.27 16.74
N ASN A 79 11.09 -46.31 17.17
CA ASN A 79 11.50 -45.17 16.35
C ASN A 79 12.83 -45.51 15.67
N GLN A 80 12.86 -45.48 14.34
CA GLN A 80 14.06 -45.75 13.56
C GLN A 80 14.54 -44.46 12.91
N LYS A 81 15.77 -44.03 13.22
CA LYS A 81 16.33 -42.78 12.66
C LYS A 81 17.15 -42.98 11.39
N ASP A 82 17.84 -44.11 11.24
CA ASP A 82 18.66 -44.45 10.06
C ASP A 82 19.00 -45.96 10.10
N ALA A 83 18.33 -46.84 9.36
CA ALA A 83 18.80 -48.22 9.23
C ALA A 83 18.51 -48.86 7.86
N ASP A 84 19.38 -49.79 7.49
CA ASP A 84 19.26 -50.61 6.28
C ASP A 84 18.13 -51.64 6.42
N LYS A 85 17.14 -51.56 5.52
CA LYS A 85 15.96 -52.42 5.47
C LYS A 85 16.27 -53.83 5.03
N GLN A 86 17.31 -54.02 4.21
CA GLN A 86 17.54 -55.28 3.51
C GLN A 86 17.90 -56.42 4.47
N ASN A 87 18.49 -56.10 5.62
CA ASN A 87 19.03 -57.09 6.57
C ASN A 87 18.45 -56.97 7.98
N SER A 88 17.27 -56.35 8.12
CA SER A 88 16.64 -56.13 9.42
C SER A 88 15.37 -56.99 9.59
N GLN A 89 15.23 -57.62 10.75
CA GLN A 89 14.06 -58.39 11.13
C GLN A 89 13.70 -58.13 12.60
N LEU A 90 12.42 -58.31 12.94
CA LEU A 90 11.93 -58.20 14.30
C LEU A 90 11.10 -59.43 14.63
N ASP A 91 11.49 -60.12 15.69
CA ASP A 91 10.74 -61.22 16.27
C ASP A 91 10.16 -60.79 17.62
N ILE A 92 8.86 -60.98 17.78
CA ILE A 92 8.15 -60.70 19.02
C ILE A 92 7.52 -61.99 19.49
N SER A 93 7.76 -62.33 20.76
CA SER A 93 7.07 -63.43 21.43
C SER A 93 6.49 -62.97 22.76
N TRP A 94 5.49 -63.70 23.25
CA TRP A 94 4.80 -63.40 24.52
C TRP A 94 4.43 -64.70 25.25
N ASP A 95 4.02 -64.58 26.51
CA ASP A 95 3.69 -65.72 27.36
C ASP A 95 2.52 -66.56 26.82
N ASP A 96 2.63 -67.90 26.99
CA ASP A 96 1.63 -68.87 26.49
C ASP A 96 0.20 -68.65 26.99
N SER A 97 0.06 -68.01 28.14
CA SER A 97 -1.24 -67.72 28.75
C SER A 97 -1.99 -66.55 28.09
N ILE A 98 -1.36 -65.77 27.22
CA ILE A 98 -1.97 -64.55 26.67
C ILE A 98 -2.60 -64.82 25.30
N GLN A 99 -3.91 -64.57 25.21
CA GLN A 99 -4.66 -64.58 23.96
C GLN A 99 -5.04 -63.16 23.58
N TRP A 100 -4.78 -62.79 22.33
CA TRP A 100 -5.04 -61.43 21.82
C TRP A 100 -6.38 -61.39 21.08
N LYS A 101 -7.30 -60.53 21.55
CA LYS A 101 -8.53 -60.15 20.82
C LYS A 101 -8.19 -59.46 19.50
N GLN A 102 -7.16 -58.61 19.55
CA GLN A 102 -6.64 -57.92 18.38
C GLN A 102 -5.14 -57.66 18.61
N PHE A 103 -4.34 -58.03 17.62
CA PHE A 103 -2.90 -57.77 17.58
C PHE A 103 -2.57 -57.13 16.24
N GLN A 104 -2.03 -55.92 16.24
CA GLN A 104 -1.73 -55.17 15.04
C GLN A 104 -0.35 -54.52 15.13
N ILE A 105 0.38 -54.59 14.02
CA ILE A 105 1.60 -53.81 13.81
C ILE A 105 1.30 -52.86 12.66
N LYS A 106 1.48 -51.56 12.88
CA LYS A 106 1.28 -50.52 11.87
C LYS A 106 2.57 -49.77 11.65
N GLN A 107 2.92 -49.51 10.39
CA GLN A 107 3.99 -48.58 10.04
C GLN A 107 3.40 -47.17 9.89
N LYS A 108 4.12 -46.17 10.40
CA LYS A 108 3.78 -44.75 10.34
C LYS A 108 4.69 -44.06 9.35
N PHE A 109 4.12 -43.28 8.45
CA PHE A 109 4.85 -42.52 7.43
C PHE A 109 4.24 -41.13 7.28
N TYR A 110 5.02 -40.18 6.78
CA TYR A 110 4.47 -38.86 6.43
C TYR A 110 4.01 -38.89 4.99
N ASP A 111 2.69 -38.82 4.77
CA ASP A 111 2.11 -38.76 3.43
C ASP A 111 2.14 -37.31 2.94
N GLN A 112 3.10 -37.01 2.07
CA GLN A 112 3.25 -35.67 1.50
C GLN A 112 1.99 -35.22 0.73
N SER A 113 1.26 -36.13 0.09
CA SER A 113 0.05 -35.81 -0.66
C SER A 113 -1.12 -35.39 0.23
N LYS A 114 -1.16 -35.94 1.46
CA LYS A 114 -2.18 -35.64 2.48
C LYS A 114 -1.74 -34.55 3.48
N GLU A 115 -0.46 -34.19 3.44
CA GLU A 115 0.21 -33.36 4.46
C GLU A 115 -0.14 -33.82 5.88
N ASP A 116 -0.19 -35.14 6.09
CA ASP A 116 -0.60 -35.79 7.34
C ASP A 116 0.19 -37.09 7.52
N TYR A 117 0.21 -37.61 8.75
CA TYR A 117 0.79 -38.93 9.02
C TYR A 117 -0.19 -40.03 8.62
N GLY A 118 0.27 -40.94 7.76
CA GLY A 118 -0.42 -42.16 7.38
C GLY A 118 -0.01 -43.34 8.26
N TYR A 119 -0.92 -44.31 8.40
CA TYR A 119 -0.68 -45.58 9.06
C TYR A 119 -1.11 -46.72 8.14
N GLU A 120 -0.23 -47.70 7.98
CA GLU A 120 -0.50 -48.91 7.19
C GLU A 120 -0.24 -50.16 8.02
N THR A 121 -1.11 -51.16 7.93
CA THR A 121 -0.90 -52.45 8.60
C THR A 121 0.29 -53.18 7.97
N VAL A 122 1.20 -53.64 8.82
CA VAL A 122 2.35 -54.44 8.43
C VAL A 122 1.93 -55.90 8.40
N ALA A 123 2.20 -56.58 7.28
CA ALA A 123 2.03 -58.02 7.18
C ALA A 123 3.13 -58.71 7.99
N PHE A 124 2.77 -59.76 8.71
CA PHE A 124 3.69 -60.53 9.53
C PHE A 124 3.38 -62.02 9.46
N GLU A 125 4.39 -62.84 9.64
CA GLU A 125 4.23 -64.29 9.77
C GLU A 125 3.93 -64.63 11.24
N THR A 126 2.98 -65.53 11.47
CA THR A 126 2.54 -65.91 12.81
C THR A 126 2.66 -67.41 13.00
N ASP A 127 3.30 -67.83 14.09
CA ASP A 127 3.29 -69.22 14.57
C ASP A 127 3.05 -69.23 16.08
N LYS A 128 1.87 -69.71 16.48
CA LYS A 128 1.37 -69.82 17.87
C LYS A 128 1.42 -68.51 18.68
N GLN A 129 2.59 -68.10 19.16
CA GLN A 129 2.85 -66.96 20.06
C GLN A 129 4.09 -66.16 19.66
N ARG A 130 4.52 -66.31 18.41
CA ARG A 130 5.59 -65.53 17.84
C ARG A 130 5.10 -64.84 16.58
N VAL A 131 5.46 -63.58 16.45
CA VAL A 131 5.26 -62.78 15.25
C VAL A 131 6.62 -62.36 14.71
N ALA A 132 6.87 -62.69 13.45
CA ALA A 132 8.07 -62.31 12.72
C ALA A 132 7.74 -61.24 11.69
N VAL A 133 8.47 -60.12 11.73
CA VAL A 133 8.32 -58.98 10.83
C VAL A 133 9.63 -58.77 10.07
N SER A 134 9.59 -59.01 8.75
CA SER A 134 10.71 -58.66 7.86
C SER A 134 10.62 -57.19 7.44
N PHE A 135 11.70 -56.43 7.63
CA PHE A 135 11.71 -55.00 7.30
C PHE A 135 11.81 -54.74 5.80
N GLN A 136 12.10 -55.77 5.00
CA GLN A 136 12.13 -55.69 3.54
C GLN A 136 10.75 -55.32 2.94
N ASN A 137 9.67 -55.69 3.61
CA ASN A 137 8.29 -55.45 3.18
C ASN A 137 7.73 -54.10 3.68
N LEU A 138 8.51 -53.31 4.42
CA LEU A 138 8.11 -52.01 4.94
C LEU A 138 8.37 -50.88 3.93
N ARG A 139 7.53 -49.85 3.94
CA ARG A 139 7.65 -48.70 3.02
C ARG A 139 8.96 -47.97 3.17
N ASN A 140 9.60 -47.56 2.08
CA ASN A 140 10.91 -46.90 2.13
C ASN A 140 10.96 -45.63 3.01
N ASP A 141 9.82 -44.98 3.20
CA ASP A 141 9.62 -43.72 3.93
C ASP A 141 8.98 -43.89 5.33
N PHE A 142 8.87 -45.11 5.87
CA PHE A 142 8.36 -45.28 7.24
C PHE A 142 9.29 -44.62 8.26
N ILE A 143 8.70 -44.05 9.30
CA ILE A 143 9.38 -43.28 10.37
C ILE A 143 9.39 -44.09 11.66
N ASP A 144 8.25 -44.69 11.99
CA ASP A 144 8.03 -45.51 13.18
C ASP A 144 7.22 -46.75 12.79
N PHE A 145 7.28 -47.82 13.58
CA PHE A 145 6.17 -48.78 13.63
C PHE A 145 5.62 -48.87 15.05
N THR A 146 4.31 -49.08 15.13
CA THR A 146 3.54 -49.14 16.36
C THR A 146 2.88 -50.50 16.44
N LEU A 147 3.16 -51.23 17.52
CA LEU A 147 2.45 -52.42 17.91
C LEU A 147 1.37 -52.06 18.92
N THR A 148 0.14 -52.47 18.62
CA THR A 148 -1.01 -52.41 19.52
C THR A 148 -1.57 -53.81 19.68
N ALA A 149 -1.62 -54.31 20.91
CA ALA A 149 -2.25 -55.59 21.22
C ALA A 149 -3.22 -55.47 22.39
N PHE A 150 -4.36 -56.15 22.26
CA PHE A 150 -5.48 -56.09 23.19
C PHE A 150 -5.85 -57.51 23.61
N PRO A 151 -5.78 -57.86 24.90
CA PRO A 151 -6.05 -59.22 25.34
C PRO A 151 -7.56 -59.53 25.27
N GLU A 152 -7.93 -60.81 25.07
CA GLU A 152 -9.34 -61.24 25.07
C GLU A 152 -10.02 -61.08 26.43
N SER A 153 -9.25 -61.17 27.51
CA SER A 153 -9.73 -61.00 28.88
C SER A 153 -8.72 -60.20 29.69
N ASN A 154 -9.20 -59.54 30.75
CA ASN A 154 -8.32 -58.80 31.65
C ASN A 154 -7.35 -59.77 32.33
N LEU A 155 -6.06 -59.59 32.04
CA LEU A 155 -4.96 -60.33 32.63
C LEU A 155 -4.83 -59.98 34.10
N ASN A 156 -4.57 -61.00 34.93
CA ASN A 156 -4.37 -60.82 36.37
C ASN A 156 -2.93 -60.34 36.62
N LEU A 157 -2.73 -59.02 36.59
CA LEU A 157 -1.43 -58.39 36.80
C LEU A 157 -1.11 -58.27 38.29
N ALA A 158 0.12 -58.62 38.71
CA ALA A 158 0.58 -58.52 40.09
C ALA A 158 0.64 -57.08 40.63
N HIS A 159 0.57 -56.09 39.76
CA HIS A 159 0.55 -54.66 40.07
C HIS A 159 -0.72 -54.00 39.51
N LYS A 160 -1.90 -54.31 40.07
CA LYS A 160 -3.06 -53.44 39.89
C LYS A 160 -2.84 -52.18 40.72
N LYS A 161 -2.63 -51.04 40.07
CA LYS A 161 -2.57 -49.74 40.73
C LYS A 161 -3.92 -49.49 41.40
N GLU A 162 -3.94 -49.21 42.70
CA GLU A 162 -5.17 -48.80 43.39
C GLU A 162 -5.72 -47.56 42.67
N ILE A 163 -7.00 -47.62 42.26
CA ILE A 163 -7.70 -46.48 41.67
C ILE A 163 -7.61 -45.34 42.68
N ASN A 164 -7.06 -44.20 42.28
CA ASN A 164 -6.99 -43.04 43.16
C ASN A 164 -8.43 -42.65 43.53
N PRO A 165 -8.80 -42.65 44.83
CA PRO A 165 -10.17 -42.35 45.24
C PRO A 165 -10.63 -40.92 44.87
N ASN A 166 -9.71 -40.06 44.41
CA ASN A 166 -10.00 -38.72 43.90
C ASN A 166 -10.20 -38.65 42.37
N GLU A 167 -10.07 -39.75 41.62
CA GLU A 167 -10.35 -39.79 40.18
C GLU A 167 -11.85 -39.58 39.92
N LYS A 168 -12.16 -38.70 38.96
CA LYS A 168 -13.54 -38.33 38.60
C LYS A 168 -13.79 -38.64 37.13
N PHE A 169 -15.00 -39.11 36.84
CA PHE A 169 -15.37 -39.54 35.48
C PHE A 169 -16.54 -38.73 34.93
N TYR A 170 -16.48 -38.45 33.63
CA TYR A 170 -17.58 -37.87 32.87
C TYR A 170 -17.91 -38.71 31.64
N TYR A 171 -19.15 -38.64 31.17
CA TYR A 171 -19.66 -39.47 30.07
C TYR A 171 -20.34 -38.58 29.03
N THR A 172 -20.18 -38.90 27.75
CA THR A 172 -20.79 -38.11 26.66
C THR A 172 -21.68 -38.96 25.75
N GLN A 173 -22.78 -38.34 25.31
CA GLN A 173 -23.66 -38.86 24.27
C GLN A 173 -23.97 -37.75 23.29
N GLU A 174 -23.48 -37.89 22.05
CA GLU A 174 -23.41 -36.78 21.10
C GLU A 174 -23.98 -37.17 19.74
N LYS A 175 -24.57 -36.18 19.06
CA LYS A 175 -25.00 -36.25 17.67
C LYS A 175 -24.33 -35.14 16.90
N VAL A 176 -23.73 -35.49 15.76
CA VAL A 176 -23.03 -34.55 14.89
C VAL A 176 -23.67 -34.60 13.52
N ARG A 177 -24.19 -33.48 13.04
CA ARG A 177 -24.62 -33.32 11.65
C ARG A 177 -23.51 -32.64 10.86
N VAL A 178 -23.03 -33.32 9.84
CA VAL A 178 -21.98 -32.84 8.93
C VAL A 178 -22.63 -32.21 7.69
N GLU A 179 -22.38 -30.93 7.45
CA GLU A 179 -22.99 -30.19 6.33
C GLU A 179 -22.07 -30.10 5.10
N LYS A 180 -22.68 -29.97 3.91
CA LYS A 180 -21.94 -29.83 2.65
C LYS A 180 -21.05 -28.58 2.62
N ASN A 181 -21.42 -27.53 3.34
CA ASN A 181 -20.65 -26.28 3.44
C ASN A 181 -19.46 -26.35 4.42
N MET A 182 -19.11 -27.55 4.92
CA MET A 182 -18.04 -27.81 5.89
C MET A 182 -18.32 -27.26 7.30
N SER A 183 -19.58 -26.96 7.63
CA SER A 183 -19.99 -26.70 9.02
C SER A 183 -20.51 -27.96 9.69
N ASN A 184 -20.16 -28.14 10.95
CA ASN A 184 -20.62 -29.26 11.76
C ASN A 184 -21.48 -28.75 12.90
N HIS A 185 -22.64 -29.38 13.08
CA HIS A 185 -23.58 -29.07 14.15
C HIS A 185 -23.63 -30.20 15.14
N TYR A 186 -23.33 -29.88 16.39
CA TYR A 186 -23.28 -30.82 17.51
C TYR A 186 -24.47 -30.59 18.42
N GLU A 187 -25.04 -31.68 18.91
CA GLU A 187 -26.05 -31.70 19.95
C GLU A 187 -25.83 -32.92 20.84
N GLY A 188 -25.91 -32.75 22.15
CA GLY A 188 -25.68 -33.89 23.03
C GLY A 188 -25.86 -33.62 24.50
N TYR A 189 -25.49 -34.63 25.28
CA TYR A 189 -25.52 -34.65 26.73
C TYR A 189 -24.15 -34.98 27.29
N LEU A 190 -23.77 -34.22 28.32
CA LEU A 190 -22.62 -34.50 29.18
C LEU A 190 -23.12 -34.88 30.57
N TYR A 191 -22.62 -36.00 31.09
CA TYR A 191 -22.96 -36.51 32.41
C TYR A 191 -21.76 -36.43 33.35
N THR A 192 -21.96 -35.88 34.54
CA THR A 192 -20.98 -35.87 35.63
C THR A 192 -21.66 -36.35 36.90
N LYS A 193 -20.97 -37.13 37.73
CA LYS A 193 -21.59 -37.68 38.94
C LYS A 193 -21.85 -36.55 39.95
N GLU A 194 -23.02 -36.53 40.60
CA GLU A 194 -23.41 -35.43 41.51
C GLU A 194 -22.47 -35.33 42.73
N SER A 195 -21.92 -36.46 43.18
CA SER A 195 -20.94 -36.50 44.27
C SER A 195 -19.60 -35.83 43.96
N ASP A 196 -19.31 -35.57 42.69
CA ASP A 196 -18.00 -35.13 42.26
C ASP A 196 -17.92 -33.59 42.31
N THR A 197 -17.15 -33.03 43.24
CA THR A 197 -16.93 -31.59 43.34
C THR A 197 -15.74 -31.17 42.47
N PHE A 198 -15.97 -30.52 41.33
CA PHE A 198 -14.90 -30.07 40.43
C PHE A 198 -14.38 -28.68 40.81
N ALA A 199 -13.06 -28.47 40.73
CA ALA A 199 -12.42 -27.19 41.07
C ALA A 199 -12.72 -26.10 40.03
N TYR A 200 -12.89 -26.50 38.77
CA TYR A 200 -13.30 -25.66 37.65
C TYR A 200 -14.46 -26.34 36.93
N HIS A 201 -15.43 -25.56 36.47
CA HIS A 201 -16.57 -26.05 35.71
C HIS A 201 -16.41 -25.54 34.27
N THR A 202 -15.56 -26.18 33.48
CA THR A 202 -15.36 -25.76 32.07
C THR A 202 -15.82 -26.88 31.15
N ILE A 203 -16.78 -26.60 30.27
CA ILE A 203 -17.08 -27.50 29.15
C ILE A 203 -16.31 -26.96 27.95
N VAL A 204 -15.39 -27.79 27.47
CA VAL A 204 -14.54 -27.44 26.34
C VAL A 204 -15.20 -27.98 25.08
N PHE A 205 -15.81 -27.06 24.33
CA PHE A 205 -16.39 -27.30 23.02
C PHE A 205 -15.29 -27.28 21.95
N ASN A 206 -14.50 -28.36 21.94
CA ASN A 206 -13.48 -28.71 20.95
C ASN A 206 -12.41 -27.63 20.62
N PRO A 207 -11.15 -27.80 21.08
CA PRO A 207 -10.08 -26.84 20.78
C PRO A 207 -9.32 -27.14 19.47
N GLU A 208 -9.18 -26.12 18.63
CA GLU A 208 -8.08 -25.95 17.66
C GLU A 208 -7.91 -26.95 16.50
N LEU A 209 -8.92 -27.10 15.64
CA LEU A 209 -8.66 -27.56 14.27
C LEU A 209 -9.14 -26.51 13.26
N PHE A 210 -8.20 -25.87 12.57
CA PHE A 210 -8.45 -25.29 11.26
C PHE A 210 -7.44 -25.92 10.30
N LEU A 211 -7.90 -26.88 9.51
CA LEU A 211 -6.99 -27.74 8.75
C LEU A 211 -6.73 -27.27 7.31
N ASP A 212 -7.37 -26.19 6.87
CA ASP A 212 -7.35 -25.73 5.47
C ASP A 212 -6.42 -24.51 5.32
N GLU A 213 -5.12 -24.75 5.11
CA GLU A 213 -4.07 -23.71 5.05
C GLU A 213 -3.75 -23.21 3.61
N GLN A 214 -4.70 -23.24 2.65
CA GLN A 214 -4.36 -22.88 1.26
C GLN A 214 -4.08 -21.38 1.06
N ILE A 215 -4.74 -20.47 1.81
CA ILE A 215 -4.48 -19.03 1.76
C ILE A 215 -4.51 -18.45 3.20
N PRO A 216 -3.35 -18.31 3.88
CA PRO A 216 -3.29 -17.90 5.29
C PRO A 216 -3.98 -16.57 5.64
N VAL A 217 -4.17 -15.68 4.66
CA VAL A 217 -4.86 -14.40 4.82
C VAL A 217 -6.40 -14.53 4.85
N LEU A 218 -6.94 -15.60 4.24
CA LEU A 218 -8.39 -15.86 4.16
C LEU A 218 -8.84 -16.97 5.11
N ASP A 219 -7.90 -17.74 5.66
CA ASP A 219 -8.11 -18.96 6.45
C ASP A 219 -7.29 -18.95 7.76
N PRO A 220 -7.57 -18.04 8.71
CA PRO A 220 -6.74 -17.95 9.90
C PRO A 220 -7.14 -18.96 11.01
N ALA A 221 -6.15 -19.52 11.70
CA ALA A 221 -6.32 -20.55 12.74
C ALA A 221 -6.52 -19.95 14.15
N TYR A 222 -7.62 -20.30 14.85
CA TYR A 222 -8.10 -19.59 16.06
C TYR A 222 -9.04 -20.45 17.01
N GLN A 223 -8.59 -20.85 18.22
CA GLN A 223 -9.23 -21.61 19.36
C GLN A 223 -10.57 -21.10 20.00
N PHE A 224 -11.42 -21.83 20.75
CA PHE A 224 -12.41 -21.21 21.71
C PHE A 224 -12.48 -22.06 23.00
N ILE A 225 -12.71 -21.45 24.16
CA ILE A 225 -12.97 -22.13 25.45
C ILE A 225 -14.26 -21.53 26.05
N TYR A 226 -15.11 -22.33 26.71
CA TYR A 226 -16.33 -21.83 27.36
C TYR A 226 -16.34 -22.20 28.83
N ASN A 227 -16.34 -21.19 29.71
CA ASN A 227 -16.35 -21.36 31.15
C ASN A 227 -17.80 -21.39 31.66
N ILE A 228 -18.22 -22.47 32.35
CA ILE A 228 -19.61 -22.63 32.80
C ILE A 228 -19.92 -21.69 33.98
N SER A 229 -18.90 -21.22 34.73
CA SER A 229 -19.10 -20.36 35.90
C SER A 229 -19.24 -18.87 35.57
N ASP A 230 -18.52 -18.37 34.57
CA ASP A 230 -18.35 -16.92 34.33
C ASP A 230 -18.91 -16.44 32.97
N GLY A 231 -19.56 -17.34 32.23
CA GLY A 231 -20.05 -17.09 30.88
C GLY A 231 -18.97 -17.30 29.81
N LEU A 232 -19.17 -16.70 28.64
CA LEU A 232 -18.32 -16.92 27.47
C LEU A 232 -16.96 -16.18 27.64
N GLU A 233 -15.99 -16.79 28.33
CA GLU A 233 -14.60 -16.32 28.40
C GLU A 233 -13.83 -16.78 27.17
N THR A 234 -13.48 -15.86 26.26
CA THR A 234 -12.96 -16.23 24.94
C THR A 234 -11.45 -16.06 24.82
N SER A 235 -10.85 -17.04 24.16
CA SER A 235 -9.65 -16.86 23.35
C SER A 235 -9.83 -17.66 22.06
N PHE A 236 -10.13 -16.92 20.97
CA PHE A 236 -10.16 -17.25 19.51
C PHE A 236 -11.52 -17.77 18.90
N TRP A 237 -11.68 -18.34 17.67
CA TRP A 237 -12.80 -17.99 16.74
C TRP A 237 -13.59 -19.04 15.87
N HIS A 238 -13.50 -20.37 16.04
CA HIS A 238 -14.23 -21.35 15.18
C HIS A 238 -15.69 -21.72 15.55
N LEU A 239 -16.12 -21.41 16.78
CA LEU A 239 -17.46 -21.62 17.32
C LEU A 239 -18.35 -20.42 17.00
N PHE A 240 -19.38 -20.61 16.20
CA PHE A 240 -20.29 -19.51 15.81
C PHE A 240 -21.72 -19.72 16.31
N SER A 241 -22.02 -20.81 17.00
CA SER A 241 -23.27 -20.99 17.73
C SER A 241 -23.01 -21.86 18.95
N LEU A 242 -23.54 -21.50 20.11
CA LEU A 242 -23.52 -22.31 21.31
C LEU A 242 -24.78 -22.02 22.14
N ALA A 243 -25.46 -23.09 22.55
CA ALA A 243 -26.48 -23.10 23.57
C ALA A 243 -26.15 -24.21 24.56
N ILE A 244 -26.27 -23.91 25.84
CA ILE A 244 -26.11 -24.87 26.93
C ILE A 244 -27.22 -24.63 27.94
N THR A 245 -27.80 -25.71 28.45
CA THR A 245 -28.81 -25.63 29.51
C THR A 245 -28.11 -25.50 30.86
N LEU A 246 -28.32 -24.37 31.54
CA LEU A 246 -27.81 -24.08 32.88
C LEU A 246 -28.93 -23.60 33.80
N PRO A 247 -29.02 -24.08 35.06
CA PRO A 247 -28.19 -25.14 35.69
C PRO A 247 -28.41 -26.53 35.05
N PRO A 248 -27.51 -27.52 35.28
CA PRO A 248 -27.71 -28.87 34.77
C PRO A 248 -28.97 -29.52 35.34
N GLU A 249 -29.56 -30.42 34.55
CA GLU A 249 -30.66 -31.27 35.00
C GLU A 249 -30.12 -32.43 35.83
N LYS A 250 -30.91 -32.97 36.76
CA LYS A 250 -30.54 -34.15 37.55
C LYS A 250 -31.13 -35.41 36.92
N GLU A 251 -30.31 -36.43 36.74
CA GLU A 251 -30.74 -37.73 36.21
C GLU A 251 -30.16 -38.88 37.03
N ARG A 252 -30.96 -39.92 37.29
CA ARG A 252 -30.55 -41.10 38.04
C ARG A 252 -30.38 -42.29 37.10
N ILE A 253 -29.17 -42.83 37.02
CA ILE A 253 -28.80 -43.93 36.13
C ILE A 253 -28.16 -45.04 36.97
N ASP A 254 -28.66 -46.28 36.85
CA ASP A 254 -28.15 -47.47 37.56
C ASP A 254 -27.89 -47.25 39.06
N GLY A 255 -28.78 -46.49 39.71
CA GLY A 255 -28.74 -46.22 41.14
C GLY A 255 -27.87 -45.03 41.58
N SER A 256 -27.10 -44.41 40.69
CA SER A 256 -26.26 -43.23 40.94
C SER A 256 -26.89 -41.94 40.39
N ASP A 257 -26.68 -40.82 41.08
CA ASP A 257 -27.18 -39.50 40.68
C ASP A 257 -26.14 -38.72 39.84
N PHE A 258 -26.58 -38.15 38.72
CA PHE A 258 -25.76 -37.42 37.75
C PHE A 258 -26.32 -36.02 37.49
N ASN A 259 -25.41 -35.08 37.26
CA ASN A 259 -25.68 -33.81 36.59
C ASN A 259 -25.60 -34.01 35.08
N ARG A 260 -26.67 -33.66 34.36
CA ARG A 260 -26.81 -33.72 32.90
C ARG A 260 -26.82 -32.32 32.30
N TYR A 261 -25.85 -32.06 31.42
CA TYR A 261 -25.78 -30.82 30.64
C TYR A 261 -26.22 -31.10 29.21
N HIS A 262 -27.30 -30.46 28.76
CA HIS A 262 -27.68 -30.45 27.34
C HIS A 262 -26.98 -29.29 26.64
N PHE A 263 -26.38 -29.57 25.49
CA PHE A 263 -25.69 -28.57 24.69
C PHE A 263 -26.00 -28.71 23.20
N GLN A 264 -25.94 -27.59 22.49
CA GLN A 264 -25.99 -27.51 21.05
C GLN A 264 -24.98 -26.48 20.56
N TYR A 265 -24.17 -26.82 19.56
CA TYR A 265 -23.20 -25.88 19.00
C TYR A 265 -22.91 -26.09 17.52
N SER A 266 -22.35 -25.07 16.87
CA SER A 266 -21.93 -25.15 15.47
C SER A 266 -20.51 -24.61 15.29
N ILE A 267 -19.69 -25.37 14.56
CA ILE A 267 -18.28 -25.07 14.32
C ILE A 267 -17.87 -25.23 12.85
N LEU A 268 -16.77 -24.57 12.50
CA LEU A 268 -16.03 -24.72 11.25
C LEU A 268 -14.60 -25.20 11.55
N GLY A 269 -13.91 -25.78 10.58
CA GLY A 269 -12.46 -26.06 10.66
C GLY A 269 -12.07 -27.52 10.90
N GLU A 270 -13.03 -28.40 11.19
CA GLU A 270 -12.81 -29.86 11.35
C GLU A 270 -12.59 -30.61 10.04
N HIS A 271 -12.61 -29.90 8.92
CA HIS A 271 -12.50 -30.44 7.58
C HIS A 271 -11.16 -30.07 6.95
N LYS A 272 -10.49 -31.05 6.32
CA LYS A 272 -9.29 -30.86 5.53
C LYS A 272 -9.49 -31.43 4.13
N ARG A 273 -9.14 -30.63 3.12
CA ARG A 273 -9.01 -31.12 1.74
C ARG A 273 -7.55 -31.01 1.30
N PRO A 274 -6.78 -32.10 1.34
CA PRO A 274 -5.41 -32.08 0.85
C PRO A 274 -5.36 -31.68 -0.62
N SER A 275 -4.33 -30.94 -1.02
CA SER A 275 -4.20 -30.37 -2.37
C SER A 275 -4.12 -31.42 -3.48
N ASP A 276 -3.67 -32.63 -3.15
CA ASP A 276 -3.30 -33.67 -4.12
C ASP A 276 -4.17 -34.94 -4.01
N THR A 277 -5.29 -34.88 -3.29
CA THR A 277 -6.18 -36.04 -3.09
C THR A 277 -7.64 -35.77 -3.43
N GLU A 278 -8.32 -36.75 -4.02
CA GLU A 278 -9.79 -36.73 -4.18
C GLU A 278 -10.55 -36.96 -2.86
N ASN A 279 -9.83 -37.30 -1.78
CA ASN A 279 -10.39 -37.56 -0.47
C ASN A 279 -10.50 -36.28 0.39
N HIS A 280 -11.50 -36.26 1.25
CA HIS A 280 -11.78 -35.23 2.25
C HIS A 280 -11.69 -35.85 3.63
N LEU A 281 -10.98 -35.19 4.52
CA LEU A 281 -10.74 -35.67 5.89
C LEU A 281 -11.59 -34.83 6.85
N ILE A 282 -12.27 -35.51 7.77
CA ILE A 282 -13.10 -34.91 8.80
C ILE A 282 -12.63 -35.43 10.15
N TYR A 283 -12.37 -34.52 11.09
CA TYR A 283 -11.83 -34.82 12.41
C TYR A 283 -12.81 -34.34 13.47
N LEU A 284 -13.64 -35.25 13.97
CA LEU A 284 -14.69 -34.96 14.94
C LEU A 284 -14.20 -35.30 16.34
N ARG A 285 -14.39 -34.39 17.30
CA ARG A 285 -13.99 -34.63 18.69
C ARG A 285 -15.20 -34.59 19.63
N PRO A 286 -15.32 -35.56 20.53
CA PRO A 286 -16.27 -35.48 21.64
C PRO A 286 -15.98 -34.29 22.55
N ILE A 287 -17.01 -33.82 23.25
CA ILE A 287 -16.85 -32.77 24.26
C ILE A 287 -15.91 -33.25 25.38
N VAL A 288 -15.11 -32.30 25.89
CA VAL A 288 -14.23 -32.51 27.04
C VAL A 288 -14.71 -31.69 28.23
N TYR A 289 -14.77 -32.32 29.40
CA TYR A 289 -15.06 -31.64 30.66
C TYR A 289 -13.75 -31.32 31.39
N GLY A 290 -13.46 -30.03 31.60
CA GLY A 290 -12.25 -29.51 32.22
C GLY A 290 -12.44 -29.25 33.71
N GLY A 291 -12.14 -30.26 34.55
CA GLY A 291 -12.30 -30.22 36.01
C GLY A 291 -11.02 -30.06 36.83
N GLY A 292 -9.86 -29.87 36.17
CA GLY A 292 -8.51 -29.96 36.78
C GLY A 292 -7.87 -31.35 36.64
N THR A 293 -6.67 -31.54 37.21
CA THR A 293 -5.95 -32.82 37.23
C THR A 293 -6.79 -33.93 37.88
N GLY A 294 -6.84 -35.12 37.30
CA GLY A 294 -7.61 -36.27 37.80
C GLY A 294 -9.04 -36.43 37.25
N THR A 295 -9.46 -35.63 36.26
CA THR A 295 -10.76 -35.82 35.56
C THR A 295 -10.55 -36.60 34.26
N ARG A 296 -11.32 -37.68 34.04
CA ARG A 296 -11.16 -38.59 32.89
C ARG A 296 -12.50 -38.85 32.20
N MET A 297 -12.46 -39.10 30.89
CA MET A 297 -13.64 -39.57 30.17
C MET A 297 -13.90 -41.03 30.54
N GLY A 298 -15.08 -41.32 31.06
CA GLY A 298 -15.55 -42.66 31.43
C GLY A 298 -16.03 -43.48 30.25
N SER A 299 -16.85 -42.88 29.38
CA SER A 299 -17.29 -43.45 28.11
C SER A 299 -17.72 -42.36 27.14
N MET A 300 -17.80 -42.68 25.85
CA MET A 300 -18.40 -41.82 24.84
C MET A 300 -19.29 -42.62 23.88
N ALA A 301 -20.34 -41.97 23.40
CA ALA A 301 -21.13 -42.42 22.26
C ALA A 301 -21.38 -41.24 21.32
N MET A 302 -21.15 -41.44 20.02
CA MET A 302 -21.36 -40.41 19.00
C MET A 302 -22.11 -40.97 17.78
N GLU A 303 -23.21 -40.31 17.41
CA GLU A 303 -23.93 -40.53 16.14
C GLU A 303 -23.52 -39.42 15.15
N ILE A 304 -22.89 -39.79 14.04
CA ILE A 304 -22.45 -38.86 13.00
C ILE A 304 -23.37 -39.01 11.79
N GLN A 305 -24.10 -37.95 11.45
CA GLN A 305 -24.97 -37.86 10.29
C GLN A 305 -24.23 -37.17 9.13
N MET A 306 -23.90 -37.95 8.11
CA MET A 306 -23.27 -37.51 6.86
C MET A 306 -24.30 -36.92 5.87
N PRO A 307 -23.90 -36.00 4.96
CA PRO A 307 -24.82 -35.35 4.02
C PRO A 307 -25.32 -36.26 2.89
N LYS A 308 -24.67 -37.42 2.69
CA LYS A 308 -25.03 -38.47 1.72
C LYS A 308 -24.83 -39.84 2.37
N ALA A 309 -25.43 -40.88 1.78
CA ALA A 309 -25.21 -42.27 2.18
C ALA A 309 -23.71 -42.64 2.07
N ILE A 310 -23.23 -43.43 3.02
CA ILE A 310 -21.81 -43.78 3.16
C ILE A 310 -21.47 -44.95 2.24
N ASP A 311 -20.43 -44.79 1.42
CA ASP A 311 -19.84 -45.88 0.67
C ASP A 311 -18.63 -46.45 1.43
N LEU A 312 -18.77 -47.69 1.91
CA LEU A 312 -17.75 -48.41 2.67
C LEU A 312 -16.49 -48.73 1.86
N LYS A 313 -16.55 -48.67 0.51
CA LYS A 313 -15.36 -48.88 -0.33
C LYS A 313 -14.42 -47.68 -0.31
N THR A 314 -14.98 -46.48 -0.12
CA THR A 314 -14.27 -45.21 -0.24
C THR A 314 -14.17 -44.47 1.09
N THR A 315 -14.95 -44.88 2.09
CA THR A 315 -14.98 -44.25 3.41
C THR A 315 -14.22 -45.07 4.44
N LYS A 316 -13.22 -44.47 5.09
CA LYS A 316 -12.49 -45.05 6.23
C LYS A 316 -12.83 -44.28 7.50
N ILE A 317 -13.15 -45.01 8.57
CA ILE A 317 -13.54 -44.43 9.86
C ILE A 317 -12.68 -45.10 10.92
N GLY A 318 -12.11 -44.31 11.83
CA GLY A 318 -11.37 -44.82 12.97
C GLY A 318 -11.50 -43.91 14.19
N LEU A 319 -11.52 -44.53 15.37
CA LEU A 319 -11.40 -43.84 16.65
C LEU A 319 -9.93 -43.83 17.04
N TYR A 320 -9.36 -42.65 17.22
CA TYR A 320 -7.96 -42.48 17.61
C TYR A 320 -7.87 -41.71 18.93
N VAL A 321 -6.70 -41.75 19.55
CA VAL A 321 -6.39 -40.90 20.70
C VAL A 321 -5.23 -39.95 20.38
N THR A 322 -5.32 -38.74 20.93
CA THR A 322 -4.29 -37.68 20.87
C THR A 322 -3.86 -37.30 22.28
N ASP A 323 -2.59 -36.96 22.47
CA ASP A 323 -2.04 -36.38 23.71
C ASP A 323 -2.06 -34.85 23.70
N CYS A 324 -2.64 -34.27 22.66
CA CYS A 324 -2.79 -32.84 22.52
C CYS A 324 -4.23 -32.50 22.21
N ASN A 325 -4.91 -31.89 23.18
CA ASN A 325 -6.23 -31.32 23.00
C ASN A 325 -6.18 -30.00 22.19
N TYR A 326 -5.09 -29.24 22.32
CA TYR A 326 -4.92 -27.87 21.78
C TYR A 326 -3.78 -27.80 20.76
N CYS A 327 -3.85 -28.57 19.67
CA CYS A 327 -2.81 -28.56 18.64
C CYS A 327 -3.42 -28.29 17.27
N SER A 328 -2.87 -27.29 16.56
CA SER A 328 -3.19 -26.97 15.16
C SER A 328 -2.96 -28.13 14.19
N ARG A 329 -2.09 -29.08 14.55
CA ARG A 329 -1.87 -30.34 13.81
C ARG A 329 -2.22 -31.52 14.69
N VAL A 330 -3.07 -32.41 14.18
CA VAL A 330 -3.49 -33.61 14.90
C VAL A 330 -2.34 -34.62 14.97
N SER A 331 -1.89 -34.95 16.18
CA SER A 331 -0.96 -36.05 16.42
C SER A 331 -1.71 -37.27 16.94
N PHE A 332 -2.04 -38.20 16.05
CA PHE A 332 -2.60 -39.49 16.47
C PHE A 332 -1.52 -40.32 17.16
N LYS A 333 -1.85 -40.93 18.30
CA LYS A 333 -0.96 -41.86 18.99
C LYS A 333 -1.20 -43.30 18.61
N PHE A 334 -2.45 -43.72 18.69
CA PHE A 334 -2.88 -45.05 18.30
C PHE A 334 -4.39 -45.05 18.03
N GLU A 335 -4.83 -46.11 17.36
CA GLU A 335 -6.23 -46.36 17.04
C GLU A 335 -6.84 -47.26 18.12
N LEU A 336 -8.02 -46.90 18.59
CA LEU A 336 -8.81 -47.69 19.53
C LEU A 336 -9.69 -48.69 18.75
N PRO A 337 -9.87 -49.92 19.27
CA PRO A 337 -10.72 -50.93 18.64
C PRO A 337 -12.20 -50.66 18.94
N ALA A 338 -12.69 -49.51 18.51
CA ALA A 338 -14.07 -49.09 18.75
C ALA A 338 -15.06 -49.88 17.90
N GLU A 339 -16.24 -50.14 18.46
CA GLU A 339 -17.36 -50.69 17.69
C GLU A 339 -17.96 -49.56 16.84
N ILE A 340 -17.82 -49.68 15.52
CA ILE A 340 -18.33 -48.72 14.54
C ILE A 340 -19.52 -49.34 13.82
N GLY A 341 -20.72 -48.85 14.12
CA GLY A 341 -21.96 -49.20 13.42
C GLY A 341 -22.23 -48.23 12.28
N ILE A 342 -22.79 -48.71 11.16
CA ILE A 342 -23.11 -47.87 10.00
C ILE A 342 -24.53 -48.20 9.53
N ASP A 343 -25.35 -47.17 9.37
CA ASP A 343 -26.72 -47.26 8.84
C ASP A 343 -26.99 -46.09 7.88
N GLN A 344 -27.07 -46.39 6.58
CA GLN A 344 -27.26 -45.41 5.50
C GLN A 344 -26.23 -44.26 5.52
N ASN A 345 -26.61 -43.09 6.04
CA ASN A 345 -25.76 -41.90 6.18
C ASN A 345 -25.36 -41.64 7.64
N LYS A 346 -25.59 -42.59 8.55
CA LYS A 346 -25.28 -42.48 9.98
C LYS A 346 -24.14 -43.41 10.36
N ILE A 347 -23.23 -42.90 11.18
CA ILE A 347 -22.13 -43.64 11.79
C ILE A 347 -22.35 -43.60 13.30
N PHE A 348 -22.29 -44.75 13.96
CA PHE A 348 -22.36 -44.87 15.41
C PHE A 348 -21.00 -45.31 15.92
N VAL A 349 -20.36 -44.46 16.72
CA VAL A 349 -19.07 -44.76 17.36
C VAL A 349 -19.31 -44.86 18.85
N ASN A 350 -19.13 -46.05 19.42
CA ASN A 350 -19.29 -46.29 20.85
C ASN A 350 -17.96 -46.73 21.48
N TRP A 351 -17.62 -46.13 22.62
CA TRP A 351 -16.46 -46.50 23.42
C TRP A 351 -16.85 -46.58 24.90
N PRO A 352 -17.09 -47.79 25.43
CA PRO A 352 -17.61 -48.00 26.79
C PRO A 352 -16.52 -48.03 27.86
N HIS A 353 -15.28 -47.65 27.53
CA HIS A 353 -14.13 -47.73 28.42
C HIS A 353 -13.55 -46.35 28.72
N THR A 354 -12.82 -46.25 29.83
CA THR A 354 -12.17 -45.01 30.26
C THR A 354 -11.03 -44.60 29.33
N ILE A 355 -10.90 -43.30 29.04
CA ILE A 355 -9.74 -42.73 28.36
C ILE A 355 -8.68 -42.33 29.41
N PRO A 356 -7.39 -42.56 29.15
CA PRO A 356 -6.31 -42.14 30.05
C PRO A 356 -6.25 -40.63 30.27
N GLU A 357 -5.76 -40.21 31.43
CA GLU A 357 -5.55 -38.80 31.73
C GLU A 357 -4.55 -38.17 30.72
N GLY A 358 -4.84 -36.95 30.29
CA GLY A 358 -4.02 -36.24 29.30
C GLY A 358 -4.17 -36.77 27.86
N MET A 359 -5.14 -37.66 27.61
CA MET A 359 -5.50 -38.10 26.28
C MET A 359 -6.95 -37.79 25.94
N TRP A 360 -7.20 -37.57 24.65
CA TRP A 360 -8.52 -37.24 24.15
C TRP A 360 -8.86 -38.07 22.90
N PRO A 361 -10.11 -38.59 22.81
CA PRO A 361 -10.56 -39.30 21.63
C PRO A 361 -10.78 -38.34 20.46
N ILE A 362 -10.54 -38.83 19.25
CA ILE A 362 -10.81 -38.13 18.00
C ILE A 362 -11.26 -39.14 16.95
N ILE A 363 -12.37 -38.86 16.29
CA ILE A 363 -12.91 -39.69 15.22
C ILE A 363 -12.43 -39.10 13.91
N LYS A 364 -11.70 -39.90 13.12
CA LYS A 364 -11.26 -39.54 11.77
C LYS A 364 -12.19 -40.21 10.76
N VAL A 365 -12.77 -39.42 9.87
CA VAL A 365 -13.53 -39.90 8.70
C VAL A 365 -12.81 -39.43 7.44
N GLU A 366 -12.35 -40.38 6.62
CA GLU A 366 -11.81 -40.14 5.28
C GLU A 366 -12.88 -40.55 4.28
N THR A 367 -13.33 -39.64 3.41
CA THR A 367 -14.41 -39.87 2.42
C THR A 367 -14.17 -39.10 1.12
N GLN A 368 -15.05 -39.16 0.12
CA GLN A 368 -14.89 -38.44 -1.15
C GLN A 368 -15.12 -36.93 -1.00
N GLY A 369 -14.26 -36.11 -1.63
CA GLY A 369 -14.25 -34.66 -1.48
C GLY A 369 -15.15 -33.85 -2.41
N ASP A 370 -15.81 -34.48 -3.40
CA ASP A 370 -16.83 -33.84 -4.25
C ASP A 370 -18.09 -33.39 -3.48
N THR A 371 -18.27 -33.94 -2.28
CA THR A 371 -19.46 -33.76 -1.47
C THR A 371 -19.42 -32.47 -0.64
N PHE A 372 -18.24 -31.88 -0.48
CA PHE A 372 -18.01 -30.70 0.35
C PHE A 372 -17.57 -29.49 -0.47
N THR A 373 -18.19 -28.34 -0.23
CA THR A 373 -17.87 -27.08 -0.87
C THR A 373 -17.59 -25.99 0.16
N LYS A 374 -16.44 -25.34 0.02
CA LYS A 374 -16.04 -24.25 0.91
C LYS A 374 -16.93 -23.03 0.68
N ASN A 375 -17.53 -22.52 1.76
CA ASN A 375 -18.33 -21.30 1.73
C ASN A 375 -17.53 -20.12 2.31
N TYR A 376 -16.79 -19.42 1.44
CA TYR A 376 -15.96 -18.28 1.82
C TYR A 376 -16.75 -17.14 2.47
N LEU A 377 -18.02 -16.94 2.10
CA LEU A 377 -18.86 -15.91 2.70
C LEU A 377 -19.22 -16.27 4.14
N LEU A 378 -19.60 -17.54 4.39
CA LEU A 378 -19.88 -18.01 5.74
C LEU A 378 -18.63 -17.93 6.62
N GLN A 379 -17.47 -18.33 6.10
CA GLN A 379 -16.18 -18.19 6.80
C GLN A 379 -15.88 -16.73 7.13
N TYR A 380 -16.03 -15.82 6.17
CA TYR A 380 -15.87 -14.38 6.37
C TYR A 380 -16.83 -13.84 7.44
N ILE A 381 -18.12 -14.23 7.41
CA ILE A 381 -19.12 -13.80 8.40
C ILE A 381 -18.79 -14.34 9.79
N CYS A 382 -18.40 -15.61 9.89
CA CYS A 382 -17.96 -16.22 11.15
C CYS A 382 -16.76 -15.45 11.72
N MET A 383 -15.77 -15.12 10.89
CA MET A 383 -14.59 -14.34 11.29
C MET A 383 -14.91 -12.89 11.66
N LEU A 384 -15.85 -12.26 10.96
CA LEU A 384 -16.30 -10.90 11.31
C LEU A 384 -17.07 -10.89 12.64
N ARG A 385 -17.97 -11.86 12.84
CA ARG A 385 -18.74 -12.01 14.08
C ARG A 385 -17.84 -12.34 15.26
N SER A 386 -16.83 -13.18 15.03
CA SER A 386 -15.80 -13.48 16.01
C SER A 386 -15.14 -12.16 16.45
N PHE A 387 -14.59 -11.37 15.53
CA PHE A 387 -13.97 -10.06 15.83
C PHE A 387 -14.84 -9.14 16.74
N PHE A 388 -16.16 -9.10 16.53
CA PHE A 388 -17.07 -8.31 17.38
C PHE A 388 -17.25 -8.84 18.81
N LEU A 389 -17.12 -10.15 19.03
CA LEU A 389 -17.37 -10.79 20.33
C LEU A 389 -16.15 -10.75 21.28
N ALA A 390 -14.94 -10.48 20.79
CA ALA A 390 -13.70 -10.40 21.60
C ALA A 390 -12.55 -9.63 20.88
N PRO A 391 -12.59 -8.29 20.83
CA PRO A 391 -11.67 -7.48 20.01
C PRO A 391 -10.17 -7.52 20.40
N GLY A 392 -9.73 -8.38 21.34
CA GLY A 392 -8.40 -8.35 21.96
C GLY A 392 -7.46 -9.54 21.67
N SER A 393 -7.90 -10.62 21.01
CA SER A 393 -7.06 -11.80 20.79
C SER A 393 -6.48 -11.84 19.35
N GLY A 394 -5.21 -11.44 19.18
CA GLY A 394 -4.42 -11.61 17.94
C GLY A 394 -4.24 -10.35 17.07
N SER A 395 -3.24 -10.37 16.17
CA SER A 395 -2.88 -9.25 15.29
C SER A 395 -3.90 -9.05 14.16
N ASN A 396 -5.04 -8.44 14.47
CA ASN A 396 -6.18 -8.23 13.56
C ASN A 396 -6.00 -7.08 12.55
N ILE A 397 -4.82 -6.45 12.53
CA ILE A 397 -4.51 -5.27 11.71
C ILE A 397 -4.64 -5.57 10.21
N GLY A 398 -4.16 -6.73 9.75
CA GLY A 398 -4.19 -7.09 8.32
C GLY A 398 -5.61 -7.14 7.74
N TYR A 399 -6.56 -7.70 8.50
CA TYR A 399 -7.94 -7.83 8.04
C TYR A 399 -8.72 -6.51 8.10
N LEU A 400 -8.48 -5.68 9.11
CA LEU A 400 -9.02 -4.33 9.16
C LEU A 400 -8.55 -3.48 7.98
N ILE A 401 -7.26 -3.61 7.60
CA ILE A 401 -6.71 -2.93 6.42
C ILE A 401 -7.42 -3.41 5.15
N VAL A 402 -7.55 -4.73 4.94
CA VAL A 402 -8.20 -5.28 3.74
C VAL A 402 -9.66 -4.84 3.62
N ASN A 403 -10.43 -4.87 4.70
CA ASN A 403 -11.83 -4.41 4.69
C ASN A 403 -11.97 -2.91 4.47
N THR A 404 -11.09 -2.13 5.11
CA THR A 404 -11.04 -0.67 4.94
C THR A 404 -10.71 -0.32 3.49
N LEU A 405 -9.76 -1.03 2.87
CA LEU A 405 -9.40 -0.83 1.47
C LEU A 405 -10.55 -1.24 0.53
N LEU A 406 -11.16 -2.40 0.73
CA LEU A 406 -12.29 -2.85 -0.11
C LEU A 406 -13.50 -1.90 -0.07
N LEU A 407 -13.77 -1.28 1.09
CA LEU A 407 -14.89 -0.36 1.25
C LEU A 407 -14.56 1.08 0.81
N LEU A 408 -13.41 1.62 1.20
CA LEU A 408 -13.07 3.04 0.96
C LEU A 408 -12.45 3.31 -0.41
N LEU A 409 -11.74 2.34 -1.01
CA LEU A 409 -11.11 2.54 -2.32
C LEU A 409 -12.14 2.85 -3.44
N PRO A 410 -13.24 2.10 -3.62
CA PRO A 410 -14.23 2.44 -4.64
C PRO A 410 -14.93 3.79 -4.36
N LEU A 411 -15.18 4.13 -3.09
CA LEU A 411 -15.78 5.41 -2.70
C LEU A 411 -14.86 6.59 -2.99
N THR A 412 -13.56 6.46 -2.70
CA THR A 412 -12.55 7.50 -2.95
C THR A 412 -12.34 7.70 -4.46
N ILE A 413 -12.26 6.61 -5.24
CA ILE A 413 -12.18 6.67 -6.71
C ILE A 413 -13.42 7.35 -7.29
N ALA A 414 -14.63 6.97 -6.85
CA ALA A 414 -15.86 7.60 -7.30
C ALA A 414 -15.91 9.09 -6.97
N PHE A 415 -15.49 9.49 -5.77
CA PHE A 415 -15.42 10.89 -5.36
C PHE A 415 -14.46 11.71 -6.24
N ILE A 416 -13.26 11.18 -6.51
CA ILE A 416 -12.27 11.82 -7.40
C ILE A 416 -12.85 11.96 -8.81
N TYR A 417 -13.45 10.91 -9.35
CA TYR A 417 -14.03 10.92 -10.70
C TYR A 417 -15.17 11.95 -10.83
N LEU A 418 -16.10 11.99 -9.87
CA LEU A 418 -17.22 12.93 -9.88
C LEU A 418 -16.75 14.39 -9.77
N ASN A 419 -15.75 14.67 -8.92
CA ASN A 419 -15.18 16.01 -8.80
C ASN A 419 -14.45 16.45 -10.08
N HIS A 420 -13.67 15.55 -10.69
CA HIS A 420 -13.02 15.81 -11.97
C HIS A 420 -14.05 16.13 -13.07
N LYS A 421 -15.13 15.33 -13.17
CA LYS A 421 -16.22 15.56 -14.13
C LYS A 421 -16.94 16.89 -13.88
N LYS A 422 -17.23 17.23 -12.62
CA LYS A 422 -17.85 18.52 -12.24
C LYS A 422 -16.97 19.69 -12.66
N ARG A 423 -15.65 19.61 -12.42
CA ARG A 423 -14.69 20.65 -12.81
C ARG A 423 -14.68 20.88 -14.33
N ILE A 424 -14.59 19.81 -15.13
CA ILE A 424 -14.65 19.89 -16.60
C ILE A 424 -15.92 20.60 -17.08
N ILE A 425 -17.08 20.29 -16.49
CA ILE A 425 -18.36 20.90 -16.87
C ILE A 425 -18.36 22.42 -16.57
N VAL A 426 -17.83 22.83 -15.41
CA VAL A 426 -17.73 24.24 -15.02
C VAL A 426 -16.76 25.01 -15.92
N GLU A 427 -15.59 24.43 -16.22
CA GLU A 427 -14.61 25.01 -17.14
C GLU A 427 -15.21 25.18 -18.55
N LYS A 428 -15.88 24.15 -19.08
CA LYS A 428 -16.55 24.22 -20.40
C LYS A 428 -17.62 25.31 -20.46
N ARG A 429 -18.44 25.45 -19.43
CA ARG A 429 -19.46 26.52 -19.35
C ARG A 429 -18.83 27.92 -19.26
N SER A 430 -17.77 28.06 -18.48
CA SER A 430 -17.06 29.34 -18.32
C SER A 430 -16.38 29.75 -19.62
N PHE A 431 -15.73 28.79 -20.29
CA PHE A 431 -15.16 28.99 -21.63
C PHE A 431 -16.23 29.43 -22.64
N GLN A 432 -17.39 28.76 -22.69
CA GLN A 432 -18.50 29.15 -23.57
C GLN A 432 -19.00 30.58 -23.31
N LYS A 433 -19.12 30.99 -22.03
CA LYS A 433 -19.49 32.36 -21.67
C LYS A 433 -18.46 33.38 -22.15
N LEU A 434 -17.18 33.08 -21.95
CA LEU A 434 -16.08 33.94 -22.38
C LEU A 434 -16.03 34.06 -23.91
N THR A 435 -16.21 32.96 -24.65
CA THR A 435 -16.30 32.97 -26.11
C THR A 435 -17.39 33.93 -26.57
N LYS A 436 -18.57 33.85 -25.96
CA LYS A 436 -19.69 34.74 -26.31
C LYS A 436 -19.34 36.21 -26.02
N LEU A 437 -18.78 36.49 -24.85
CA LEU A 437 -18.35 37.85 -24.48
C LEU A 437 -17.38 38.45 -25.51
N MET A 438 -16.37 37.67 -25.92
CA MET A 438 -15.39 38.12 -26.92
C MET A 438 -16.04 38.38 -28.28
N GLN A 439 -16.91 37.49 -28.73
CA GLN A 439 -17.59 37.59 -30.03
C GLN A 439 -18.66 38.69 -30.07
N ASP A 440 -19.27 39.04 -28.93
CA ASP A 440 -20.20 40.16 -28.81
C ASP A 440 -19.47 41.51 -29.07
N THR A 441 -18.18 41.60 -28.71
CA THR A 441 -17.34 42.80 -28.94
C THR A 441 -16.52 42.76 -30.25
N ASP A 442 -16.12 41.59 -30.69
CA ASP A 442 -15.26 41.35 -31.86
C ASP A 442 -15.78 40.10 -32.61
N PRO A 443 -16.74 40.27 -33.54
CA PRO A 443 -17.42 39.13 -34.19
C PRO A 443 -16.50 38.19 -34.97
N ASP A 444 -15.34 38.69 -35.41
CA ASP A 444 -14.36 37.90 -36.16
C ASP A 444 -13.31 37.22 -35.25
N PHE A 445 -13.37 37.44 -33.93
CA PHE A 445 -12.50 36.76 -32.97
C PHE A 445 -12.74 35.24 -32.93
N THR A 446 -11.65 34.47 -33.01
CA THR A 446 -11.67 33.03 -32.80
C THR A 446 -10.57 32.59 -31.84
N TRP A 447 -10.88 31.61 -30.98
CA TRP A 447 -9.88 31.04 -30.08
C TRP A 447 -8.75 30.32 -30.81
N GLU A 448 -9.03 29.74 -31.97
CA GLU A 448 -8.03 29.07 -32.78
C GLU A 448 -6.95 30.03 -33.25
N GLU A 449 -7.32 31.17 -33.85
CA GLU A 449 -6.36 32.19 -34.29
C GLU A 449 -5.62 32.80 -33.10
N PHE A 450 -6.33 33.07 -31.99
CA PHE A 450 -5.71 33.55 -30.76
C PHE A 450 -4.62 32.59 -30.26
N PHE A 451 -4.92 31.29 -30.12
CA PHE A 451 -3.96 30.30 -29.63
C PHE A 451 -2.80 30.05 -30.60
N GLN A 452 -3.03 30.13 -31.92
CA GLN A 452 -1.94 30.08 -32.91
C GLN A 452 -1.02 31.28 -32.76
N LYS A 453 -1.59 32.49 -32.57
CA LYS A 453 -0.84 33.73 -32.37
C LYS A 453 -0.02 33.69 -31.08
N THR A 454 -0.63 33.36 -29.95
CA THR A 454 0.07 33.30 -28.65
C THR A 454 1.18 32.26 -28.65
N LYS A 455 0.99 31.13 -29.34
CA LYS A 455 2.04 30.13 -29.57
C LYS A 455 3.21 30.69 -30.36
N LEU A 456 2.96 31.36 -31.49
CA LEU A 456 4.04 31.99 -32.26
C LEU A 456 4.80 33.02 -31.41
N ILE A 457 4.07 33.88 -30.67
CA ILE A 457 4.71 34.89 -29.83
C ILE A 457 5.65 34.24 -28.81
N ALA A 458 5.23 33.14 -28.17
CA ALA A 458 6.08 32.39 -27.25
C ALA A 458 7.33 31.83 -27.94
N GLU A 459 7.19 31.24 -29.13
CA GLU A 459 8.32 30.74 -29.94
C GLU A 459 9.29 31.86 -30.31
N ARG A 460 8.79 33.04 -30.72
CA ARG A 460 9.61 34.21 -31.05
C ARG A 460 10.37 34.76 -29.85
N VAL A 461 9.72 34.82 -28.68
CA VAL A 461 10.36 35.25 -27.43
C VAL A 461 11.50 34.31 -27.06
N VAL A 462 11.29 33.00 -27.18
CA VAL A 462 12.32 31.98 -26.94
C VAL A 462 13.48 32.10 -27.92
N ASP A 463 13.20 32.23 -29.22
CA ASP A 463 14.23 32.39 -30.23
C ASP A 463 15.10 33.62 -29.96
N ALA A 464 14.45 34.75 -29.62
CA ALA A 464 15.13 36.01 -29.29
C ALA A 464 15.98 35.89 -28.00
N TRP A 465 15.45 35.20 -27.00
CA TRP A 465 16.15 34.91 -25.74
C TRP A 465 17.42 34.09 -25.97
N CYS A 466 17.33 32.99 -26.73
CA CYS A 466 18.49 32.14 -27.09
C CYS A 466 19.55 32.90 -27.91
N GLN A 467 19.12 33.85 -28.75
CA GLN A 467 20.05 34.72 -29.49
C GLN A 467 20.76 35.71 -28.57
N GLY A 468 20.21 36.02 -27.40
CA GLY A 468 20.70 37.02 -26.46
C GLY A 468 20.27 38.45 -26.83
N ASN A 469 19.24 38.60 -27.66
CA ASN A 469 18.75 39.89 -28.13
C ASN A 469 17.23 39.83 -28.38
N MET A 470 16.47 40.67 -27.67
CA MET A 470 15.01 40.68 -27.71
C MET A 470 14.39 41.47 -28.87
N GLU A 471 15.18 42.15 -29.71
CA GLU A 471 14.67 43.07 -30.76
C GLU A 471 13.69 42.38 -31.73
N SER A 472 13.94 41.11 -32.09
CA SER A 472 13.07 40.35 -33.00
C SER A 472 11.69 40.02 -32.40
N ALA A 473 11.59 39.98 -31.07
CA ALA A 473 10.33 39.76 -30.35
C ALA A 473 9.61 41.07 -30.00
N ARG A 474 10.30 42.22 -30.10
CA ARG A 474 9.80 43.54 -29.67
C ARG A 474 8.42 43.92 -30.23
N PRO A 475 8.05 43.65 -31.50
CA PRO A 475 6.72 43.99 -31.99
C PRO A 475 5.57 43.24 -31.31
N PHE A 476 5.86 42.12 -30.63
CA PHE A 476 4.88 41.22 -30.05
C PHE A 476 4.75 41.32 -28.53
N ILE A 477 5.71 41.97 -27.87
CA ILE A 477 5.80 42.04 -26.42
C ILE A 477 5.74 43.50 -25.97
N SER A 478 5.10 43.75 -24.84
CA SER A 478 5.07 45.08 -24.21
C SER A 478 6.47 45.63 -23.96
N ALA A 479 6.54 46.95 -23.81
CA ALA A 479 7.78 47.64 -23.49
C ALA A 479 8.41 47.15 -22.18
N GLY A 480 7.61 46.84 -21.16
CA GLY A 480 8.14 46.36 -19.90
C GLY A 480 8.68 44.94 -19.99
N VAL A 481 7.98 44.02 -20.68
CA VAL A 481 8.51 42.68 -20.97
C VAL A 481 9.79 42.73 -21.80
N PHE A 482 9.85 43.57 -22.84
CA PHE A 482 11.06 43.78 -23.64
C PHE A 482 12.23 44.26 -22.78
N GLN A 483 12.03 45.32 -22.00
CA GLN A 483 13.07 45.90 -21.14
C GLN A 483 13.55 44.91 -20.09
N ARG A 484 12.62 44.20 -19.43
CA ARG A 484 12.92 43.15 -18.47
C ARG A 484 13.86 42.12 -19.08
N PHE A 485 13.47 41.49 -20.18
CA PHE A 485 14.25 40.40 -20.76
C PHE A 485 15.57 40.88 -21.37
N GLN A 486 15.58 42.04 -22.02
CA GLN A 486 16.80 42.60 -22.58
C GLN A 486 17.84 42.91 -21.48
N ILE A 487 17.40 43.45 -20.34
CA ILE A 487 18.29 43.70 -19.19
C ILE A 487 18.68 42.40 -18.51
N GLN A 488 17.75 41.45 -18.36
CA GLN A 488 18.06 40.15 -17.76
C GLN A 488 19.13 39.40 -18.56
N LEU A 489 19.05 39.41 -19.90
CA LEU A 489 20.08 38.85 -20.77
C LEU A 489 21.42 39.59 -20.64
N LYS A 490 21.41 40.93 -20.53
CA LYS A 490 22.63 41.72 -20.26
C LYS A 490 23.27 41.34 -18.92
N LEU A 491 22.48 41.26 -17.85
CA LEU A 491 22.98 40.86 -16.52
C LEU A 491 23.49 39.40 -16.52
N MET A 492 22.79 38.49 -17.19
CA MET A 492 23.23 37.10 -17.31
C MET A 492 24.59 36.99 -18.03
N ALA A 493 24.79 37.75 -19.11
CA ALA A 493 26.05 37.76 -19.83
C ALA A 493 27.17 38.49 -19.06
N GLU A 494 26.90 39.69 -18.53
CA GLU A 494 27.91 40.59 -17.98
C GLU A 494 28.23 40.33 -16.50
N VAL A 495 27.27 39.80 -15.73
CA VAL A 495 27.39 39.55 -14.28
C VAL A 495 27.48 38.07 -13.98
N ASP A 496 26.57 37.26 -14.53
CA ASP A 496 26.56 35.81 -14.28
C ASP A 496 27.62 35.08 -15.14
N GLY A 497 28.17 35.75 -16.17
CA GLY A 497 29.14 35.17 -17.10
C GLY A 497 28.59 33.97 -17.87
N SER A 498 27.27 33.94 -18.08
CA SER A 498 26.54 32.79 -18.59
C SER A 498 25.62 33.17 -19.75
N LYS A 499 25.24 32.17 -20.55
CA LYS A 499 24.25 32.29 -21.61
C LYS A 499 23.30 31.11 -21.56
N ASN A 500 22.02 31.40 -21.72
CA ASN A 500 20.98 30.39 -21.82
C ASN A 500 20.88 29.84 -23.25
N HIS A 501 20.71 28.52 -23.35
CA HIS A 501 20.58 27.80 -24.61
C HIS A 501 19.40 26.84 -24.53
N MET A 502 18.43 27.03 -25.42
CA MET A 502 17.29 26.12 -25.55
C MET A 502 17.18 25.48 -26.92
N GLU A 503 16.83 24.19 -26.95
CA GLU A 503 16.49 23.44 -28.16
C GLU A 503 15.14 22.71 -28.02
N ASN A 504 14.51 22.41 -29.16
CA ASN A 504 13.24 21.67 -29.23
C ASN A 504 12.11 22.32 -28.42
N PHE A 505 12.11 23.66 -28.31
CA PHE A 505 11.02 24.38 -27.68
C PHE A 505 9.70 24.08 -28.40
N SER A 506 8.66 23.76 -27.64
CA SER A 506 7.32 23.60 -28.18
C SER A 506 6.27 23.84 -27.11
N VAL A 507 5.21 24.56 -27.48
CA VAL A 507 4.00 24.69 -26.67
C VAL A 507 3.16 23.42 -26.85
N LYS A 508 2.97 22.66 -25.77
CA LYS A 508 2.23 21.39 -25.74
C LYS A 508 0.74 21.58 -25.50
N ASP A 509 0.38 22.54 -24.64
CA ASP A 509 -1.01 22.82 -24.29
C ASP A 509 -1.18 24.31 -23.95
N GLN A 510 -2.37 24.84 -24.22
CA GLN A 510 -2.75 26.22 -23.91
C GLN A 510 -4.15 26.20 -23.28
N SER A 511 -4.28 26.77 -22.09
CA SER A 511 -5.57 26.88 -21.40
C SER A 511 -5.76 28.27 -20.81
N ILE A 512 -6.97 28.82 -20.96
CA ILE A 512 -7.30 30.13 -20.38
C ILE A 512 -7.55 29.94 -18.89
N VAL A 513 -6.84 30.70 -18.06
CA VAL A 513 -7.02 30.66 -16.60
C VAL A 513 -7.86 31.82 -16.10
N LEU A 514 -7.78 32.98 -16.76
CA LEU A 514 -8.52 34.18 -16.37
C LEU A 514 -8.65 35.16 -17.54
N HIS A 515 -9.75 35.91 -17.55
CA HIS A 515 -9.93 37.10 -18.37
C HIS A 515 -10.22 38.27 -17.44
N THR A 516 -9.58 39.40 -17.70
CA THR A 516 -9.79 40.65 -16.99
C THR A 516 -10.01 41.78 -18.00
N SER A 517 -10.74 42.82 -17.60
CA SER A 517 -10.91 44.02 -18.42
C SER A 517 -10.94 45.27 -17.55
N PHE A 518 -10.03 46.20 -17.84
CA PHE A 518 -9.82 47.42 -17.08
C PHE A 518 -9.42 48.58 -17.99
N HIS A 519 -10.07 49.73 -17.80
CA HIS A 519 -9.73 51.02 -18.42
C HIS A 519 -9.38 50.91 -19.93
N GLY A 520 -10.31 50.37 -20.72
CA GLY A 520 -10.17 50.26 -22.17
C GLY A 520 -9.35 49.07 -22.68
N TYR A 521 -8.67 48.32 -21.80
CA TYR A 521 -7.93 47.11 -22.16
C TYR A 521 -8.55 45.86 -21.57
N GLN A 522 -8.37 44.74 -22.27
CA GLN A 522 -8.65 43.41 -21.79
C GLN A 522 -7.39 42.56 -21.81
N THR A 523 -7.27 41.67 -20.84
CA THR A 523 -6.15 40.76 -20.68
C THR A 523 -6.66 39.33 -20.57
N ILE A 524 -6.06 38.43 -21.35
CA ILE A 524 -6.30 36.99 -21.28
C ILE A 524 -5.04 36.36 -20.71
N HIS A 525 -5.19 35.75 -19.54
CA HIS A 525 -4.15 34.98 -18.90
C HIS A 525 -4.22 33.53 -19.39
N VAL A 526 -3.17 33.10 -20.07
CA VAL A 526 -3.08 31.77 -20.69
C VAL A 526 -2.02 30.96 -19.97
N LYS A 527 -2.40 29.82 -19.42
CA LYS A 527 -1.44 28.83 -18.95
C LYS A 527 -0.85 28.10 -20.15
N MET A 528 0.45 28.29 -20.33
CA MET A 528 1.28 27.65 -21.34
C MET A 528 1.97 26.44 -20.73
N LYS A 529 1.71 25.24 -21.28
CA LYS A 529 2.53 24.06 -20.99
C LYS A 529 3.58 23.91 -22.08
N CYS A 530 4.84 24.12 -21.73
CA CYS A 530 5.96 24.13 -22.67
C CYS A 530 6.86 22.91 -22.44
N ALA A 531 7.61 22.53 -23.48
CA ALA A 531 8.71 21.59 -23.36
C ALA A 531 9.93 22.12 -24.10
N ALA A 532 11.10 22.03 -23.49
CA ALA A 532 12.37 22.40 -24.10
C ALA A 532 13.53 21.64 -23.44
N LYS A 533 14.63 21.51 -24.17
CA LYS A 533 15.94 21.23 -23.60
C LYS A 533 16.55 22.57 -23.23
N ASP A 534 16.65 22.86 -21.94
CA ASP A 534 17.10 24.16 -21.43
C ASP A 534 18.35 23.97 -20.59
N ILE A 535 19.46 24.56 -21.03
CA ILE A 535 20.72 24.57 -20.30
C ILE A 535 21.29 25.98 -20.27
N THR A 536 21.92 26.34 -19.15
CA THR A 536 22.69 27.58 -19.02
C THR A 536 24.16 27.23 -18.87
N LEU A 537 25.00 27.81 -19.72
CA LEU A 537 26.43 27.52 -19.80
C LEU A 537 27.25 28.82 -19.73
N PRO A 538 28.52 28.77 -19.31
CA PRO A 538 29.42 29.93 -19.39
C PRO A 538 29.48 30.52 -20.80
N THR A 539 29.54 31.85 -20.91
CA THR A 539 29.47 32.56 -22.20
C THR A 539 30.61 32.20 -23.17
N ASP A 540 31.75 31.75 -22.66
CA ASP A 540 32.94 31.33 -23.42
C ASP A 540 32.92 29.85 -23.84
N THR A 541 31.84 29.12 -23.56
CA THR A 541 31.73 27.69 -23.89
C THR A 541 31.79 27.47 -25.41
N PRO A 542 32.67 26.58 -25.93
CA PRO A 542 32.75 26.28 -27.36
C PRO A 542 31.45 25.67 -27.91
N GLU A 543 31.10 26.01 -29.16
CA GLU A 543 29.87 25.53 -29.82
C GLU A 543 29.74 24.00 -29.85
N SER A 544 30.87 23.28 -30.00
CA SER A 544 30.90 21.81 -29.95
C SER A 544 30.43 21.26 -28.60
N GLN A 545 30.85 21.88 -27.50
CA GLN A 545 30.43 21.50 -26.15
C GLN A 545 28.98 21.87 -25.88
N ILE A 546 28.51 23.03 -26.38
CA ILE A 546 27.09 23.43 -26.28
C ILE A 546 26.20 22.36 -26.93
N LYS A 547 26.53 21.94 -28.16
CA LYS A 547 25.79 20.89 -28.89
C LYS A 547 25.82 19.55 -28.17
N GLU A 548 26.97 19.15 -27.63
CA GLU A 548 27.09 17.90 -26.86
C GLU A 548 26.20 17.94 -25.60
N ARG A 549 26.25 19.04 -24.85
CA ARG A 549 25.43 19.24 -23.65
C ARG A 549 23.94 19.23 -23.98
N LEU A 550 23.50 19.97 -25.00
CA LEU A 550 22.11 19.96 -25.46
C LEU A 550 21.67 18.56 -25.91
N ARG A 551 22.50 17.83 -26.66
CA ARG A 551 22.20 16.45 -27.06
C ARG A 551 21.99 15.54 -25.86
N SER A 552 22.86 15.63 -24.84
CA SER A 552 22.79 14.84 -23.62
C SER A 552 21.70 15.28 -22.62
N SER A 553 21.22 16.52 -22.73
CA SER A 553 20.18 17.05 -21.85
C SER A 553 18.82 16.39 -22.07
N GLN A 554 18.03 16.28 -21.01
CA GLN A 554 16.67 15.77 -21.06
C GLN A 554 15.70 16.86 -21.52
N LEU A 555 14.66 16.45 -22.27
CA LEU A 555 13.55 17.34 -22.61
C LEU A 555 12.71 17.56 -21.34
N GLY A 556 12.82 18.75 -20.77
CA GLY A 556 12.03 19.16 -19.61
C GLY A 556 10.66 19.70 -20.02
N THR A 557 9.67 19.57 -19.13
CA THR A 557 8.36 20.24 -19.28
C THR A 557 8.14 21.22 -18.14
N TYR A 558 7.60 22.39 -18.44
CA TYR A 558 7.27 23.43 -17.46
C TYR A 558 5.94 24.11 -17.81
N GLU A 559 5.35 24.78 -16.82
CA GLU A 559 4.11 25.53 -16.96
C GLU A 559 4.31 26.97 -16.48
N GLU A 560 3.82 27.93 -17.27
CA GLU A 560 3.87 29.37 -17.00
C GLU A 560 2.55 30.04 -17.38
N ILE A 561 2.28 31.21 -16.83
CA ILE A 561 1.14 32.05 -17.19
C ILE A 561 1.61 33.22 -18.05
N TYR A 562 1.10 33.30 -19.26
CA TYR A 562 1.36 34.37 -20.22
C TYR A 562 0.12 35.28 -20.28
N SER A 563 0.28 36.56 -19.95
CA SER A 563 -0.81 37.55 -19.97
C SER A 563 -0.76 38.33 -21.28
N PHE A 564 -1.76 38.13 -22.14
CA PHE A 564 -1.89 38.85 -23.41
C PHE A 564 -2.93 39.96 -23.29
N SER A 565 -2.57 41.18 -23.67
CA SER A 565 -3.43 42.36 -23.53
C SER A 565 -3.76 42.97 -24.89
N ARG A 566 -4.99 43.48 -25.04
CA ARG A 566 -5.47 44.22 -26.23
C ARG A 566 -6.51 45.25 -25.81
N ARG A 567 -6.64 46.35 -26.56
CA ARG A 567 -7.75 47.29 -26.41
C ARG A 567 -9.10 46.57 -26.64
N ILE A 568 -10.11 46.92 -25.85
CA ILE A 568 -11.43 46.24 -25.84
C ILE A 568 -12.18 46.46 -27.15
N ASP A 569 -12.05 47.64 -27.75
CA ASP A 569 -12.74 48.03 -28.99
C ASP A 569 -11.96 47.67 -30.27
N ALA A 570 -10.73 47.15 -30.15
CA ALA A 570 -9.98 46.65 -31.30
C ALA A 570 -10.73 45.48 -31.93
N GLN A 571 -10.71 45.40 -33.27
CA GLN A 571 -11.43 44.39 -34.05
C GLN A 571 -10.41 43.45 -34.71
N THR A 572 -10.68 42.14 -34.68
CA THR A 572 -9.88 41.16 -35.41
C THR A 572 -10.21 41.27 -36.89
N VAL A 573 -9.19 41.51 -37.71
CA VAL A 573 -9.31 41.50 -39.18
C VAL A 573 -8.58 40.28 -39.72
N LYS A 574 -9.33 39.34 -40.31
CA LYS A 574 -8.79 38.05 -40.79
C LYS A 574 -7.63 38.28 -41.76
N GLY A 575 -6.50 37.62 -41.49
CA GLY A 575 -5.29 37.70 -42.30
C GLY A 575 -4.49 39.01 -42.18
N GLN A 576 -4.96 40.00 -41.41
CA GLN A 576 -4.23 41.23 -41.13
C GLN A 576 -3.67 41.18 -39.71
N ASN A 577 -2.51 40.55 -39.56
CA ASN A 577 -1.80 40.49 -38.29
C ASN A 577 -0.29 40.38 -38.52
N LEU A 578 0.49 40.70 -37.48
CA LEU A 578 1.95 40.69 -37.57
C LEU A 578 2.54 39.30 -37.81
N PHE A 579 1.80 38.25 -37.44
CA PHE A 579 2.17 36.88 -37.77
C PHE A 579 2.27 36.67 -39.30
N HIS A 580 1.43 37.33 -40.10
CA HIS A 580 1.49 37.31 -41.56
C HIS A 580 2.41 38.38 -42.16
N ASN A 581 3.24 39.07 -41.34
CA ASN A 581 4.01 40.26 -41.72
C ASN A 581 3.13 41.40 -42.26
N VAL A 582 1.90 41.52 -41.76
CA VAL A 582 0.94 42.54 -42.19
C VAL A 582 0.57 43.43 -41.01
N CYS A 583 0.53 44.74 -41.22
CA CYS A 583 0.11 45.69 -40.19
C CYS A 583 -1.35 45.43 -39.81
N PRO A 584 -1.67 45.16 -38.53
CA PRO A 584 -3.02 44.83 -38.08
C PRO A 584 -4.02 45.98 -38.22
N SER A 585 -3.54 47.21 -38.47
CA SER A 585 -4.38 48.40 -38.56
C SER A 585 -4.64 48.88 -39.99
N CYS A 586 -3.72 48.66 -40.94
CA CYS A 586 -3.87 49.17 -42.31
C CYS A 586 -3.65 48.13 -43.41
N GLY A 587 -3.27 46.90 -43.08
CA GLY A 587 -3.03 45.85 -44.06
C GLY A 587 -1.73 45.99 -44.86
N ALA A 588 -0.88 46.98 -44.58
CA ALA A 588 0.39 47.14 -45.27
C ALA A 588 1.40 46.04 -44.90
N ASN A 589 2.14 45.55 -45.89
CA ASN A 589 3.26 44.63 -45.65
C ASN A 589 4.29 45.31 -44.73
N THR A 590 4.65 44.62 -43.66
CA THR A 590 5.49 45.15 -42.59
C THR A 590 6.69 44.24 -42.45
N GLU A 591 7.87 44.75 -42.82
CA GLU A 591 9.12 44.07 -42.51
C GLU A 591 9.43 44.22 -41.02
N LEU A 592 9.35 43.12 -40.28
CA LEU A 592 9.69 43.04 -38.85
C LEU A 592 11.22 43.01 -38.61
N SER A 593 12.02 43.20 -39.65
CA SER A 593 13.50 43.23 -39.61
C SER A 593 14.07 44.52 -39.01
N HIS A 594 13.25 45.58 -38.91
CA HIS A 594 13.67 46.88 -38.38
C HIS A 594 13.37 47.01 -36.87
N THR A 595 14.22 47.72 -36.14
CA THR A 595 14.09 48.01 -34.69
C THR A 595 12.93 48.97 -34.34
N THR A 596 12.08 49.31 -35.32
CA THR A 596 10.96 50.24 -35.13
C THR A 596 9.68 49.47 -34.88
N THR A 597 9.00 49.74 -33.77
CA THR A 597 7.69 49.13 -33.47
C THR A 597 6.52 49.86 -34.13
N LYS A 598 6.79 50.72 -35.12
CA LYS A 598 5.80 51.60 -35.75
C LYS A 598 5.64 51.27 -37.22
N CYS A 599 4.40 51.16 -37.68
CA CYS A 599 4.11 51.02 -39.10
C CYS A 599 4.53 52.28 -39.87
N SER A 600 5.33 52.13 -40.92
CA SER A 600 5.76 53.23 -41.79
C SER A 600 4.62 53.87 -42.58
N HIS A 601 3.51 53.16 -42.78
CA HIS A 601 2.38 53.61 -43.59
C HIS A 601 1.31 54.34 -42.77
N CYS A 602 0.77 53.70 -41.72
CA CYS A 602 -0.32 54.28 -40.91
C CYS A 602 0.13 54.81 -39.55
N GLY A 603 1.36 54.52 -39.13
CA GLY A 603 1.89 54.97 -37.84
C GLY A 603 1.42 54.18 -36.62
N THR A 604 0.62 53.11 -36.79
CA THR A 604 0.21 52.23 -35.69
C THR A 604 1.42 51.61 -35.00
N ILE A 605 1.38 51.59 -33.67
CA ILE A 605 2.42 50.99 -32.83
C ILE A 605 2.04 49.52 -32.61
N PHE A 606 2.93 48.60 -32.97
CA PHE A 606 2.68 47.17 -32.97
C PHE A 606 2.56 46.59 -31.56
N ASN A 607 3.44 47.02 -30.65
CA ASN A 607 3.51 46.53 -29.28
C ASN A 607 2.68 47.34 -28.27
N SER A 608 1.77 48.21 -28.72
CA SER A 608 0.93 49.02 -27.83
C SER A 608 -0.30 48.29 -27.31
N GLY A 609 -0.72 47.19 -27.96
CA GLY A 609 -2.00 46.54 -27.67
C GLY A 609 -3.22 47.25 -28.27
N GLU A 610 -3.02 48.33 -29.04
CA GLU A 610 -4.10 49.14 -29.62
C GLU A 610 -4.82 48.45 -30.78
N ALA A 611 -4.07 47.69 -31.58
CA ALA A 611 -4.58 47.05 -32.80
C ALA A 611 -4.62 45.53 -32.70
N ASP A 612 -3.72 44.91 -31.92
CA ASP A 612 -3.63 43.46 -31.79
C ASP A 612 -3.12 43.06 -30.39
N TRP A 613 -3.20 41.77 -30.08
CA TRP A 613 -2.75 41.20 -28.81
C TRP A 613 -1.23 41.31 -28.63
N VAL A 614 -0.81 41.81 -27.47
CA VAL A 614 0.59 41.92 -27.07
C VAL A 614 0.84 41.14 -25.78
N LEU A 615 2.01 40.51 -25.68
CA LEU A 615 2.41 39.83 -24.45
C LEU A 615 2.86 40.87 -23.40
N SER A 616 2.02 41.05 -22.38
CA SER A 616 2.21 42.04 -21.31
C SER A 616 2.84 41.48 -20.04
N GLU A 617 2.87 40.15 -19.85
CA GLU A 617 3.46 39.54 -18.66
C GLU A 617 3.78 38.06 -18.90
N ILE A 618 4.84 37.56 -18.27
CA ILE A 618 5.09 36.13 -18.07
C ILE A 618 5.40 35.91 -16.59
N THR A 619 4.65 35.01 -15.97
CA THR A 619 4.69 34.72 -14.53
C THR A 619 4.70 33.21 -14.31
N GLN A 620 5.52 32.74 -13.37
CA GLN A 620 5.54 31.32 -13.02
C GLN A 620 4.21 30.90 -12.35
N VAL A 621 3.74 29.68 -12.61
CA VAL A 621 2.45 29.20 -12.08
C VAL A 621 2.39 29.26 -10.55
N ILE A 622 3.52 29.07 -9.86
CA ILE A 622 3.59 29.13 -8.38
C ILE A 622 3.45 30.56 -7.82
N GLU A 623 3.85 31.56 -8.59
CA GLU A 623 3.73 32.99 -8.21
C GLU A 623 2.38 33.58 -8.62
N TRP A 624 1.70 32.95 -9.59
CA TRP A 624 0.43 33.45 -10.12
C TRP A 624 -0.74 33.20 -9.16
N LYS A 625 -1.34 34.28 -8.65
CA LYS A 625 -2.45 34.24 -7.69
C LYS A 625 -3.75 34.73 -8.33
N PRO A 626 -4.71 33.84 -8.66
CA PRO A 626 -5.97 34.26 -9.31
C PRO A 626 -6.78 35.26 -8.47
N ASN A 627 -6.74 35.14 -7.14
CA ASN A 627 -7.46 36.04 -6.25
C ASN A 627 -6.90 37.48 -6.21
N ARG A 628 -5.65 37.71 -6.68
CA ARG A 628 -5.08 39.06 -6.77
C ARG A 628 -5.89 39.93 -7.74
N PHE A 629 -6.32 39.35 -8.86
CA PHE A 629 -7.10 40.07 -9.87
C PHE A 629 -8.51 40.47 -9.38
N VAL A 630 -9.09 39.74 -8.41
CA VAL A 630 -10.32 40.18 -7.73
C VAL A 630 -10.06 41.43 -6.89
N SER A 631 -8.88 41.50 -6.28
CA SER A 631 -8.45 42.69 -5.52
C SER A 631 -8.18 43.85 -6.45
N GLU A 632 -7.57 43.63 -7.63
CA GLU A 632 -7.43 44.64 -8.68
C GLU A 632 -8.78 45.09 -9.23
N GLU A 633 -9.74 44.19 -9.43
CA GLU A 633 -11.08 44.55 -9.87
C GLU A 633 -11.77 45.43 -8.83
N SER A 634 -11.63 45.06 -7.56
CA SER A 634 -12.13 45.85 -6.43
C SER A 634 -11.42 47.20 -6.34
N PHE A 635 -10.11 47.23 -6.57
CA PHE A 635 -9.30 48.44 -6.59
C PHE A 635 -9.72 49.36 -7.73
N ALA A 636 -9.88 48.84 -8.95
CA ALA A 636 -10.33 49.57 -10.13
C ALA A 636 -11.73 50.17 -9.92
N LYS A 637 -12.66 49.41 -9.31
CA LYS A 637 -14.00 49.91 -8.95
C LYS A 637 -13.95 51.08 -7.97
N ASN A 638 -13.02 51.07 -7.02
CA ASN A 638 -12.84 52.15 -6.05
C ASN A 638 -12.09 53.37 -6.64
N HIS A 639 -11.42 53.21 -7.78
CA HIS A 639 -10.65 54.25 -8.44
C HIS A 639 -11.07 54.41 -9.91
N PRO A 640 -12.31 54.84 -10.20
CA PRO A 640 -12.84 54.93 -11.56
C PRO A 640 -12.09 55.95 -12.45
N ASN A 641 -11.39 56.90 -11.83
CA ASN A 641 -10.61 57.95 -12.51
C ASN A 641 -9.12 57.57 -12.67
N LEU A 642 -8.78 56.28 -12.63
CA LEU A 642 -7.45 55.80 -13.01
C LEU A 642 -7.11 56.34 -14.41
N PRO A 643 -5.92 56.93 -14.62
CA PRO A 643 -5.56 57.52 -15.91
C PRO A 643 -5.12 56.48 -16.96
N THR A 644 -4.95 55.22 -16.57
CA THR A 644 -4.60 54.11 -17.46
C THR A 644 -4.93 52.76 -16.81
N SER A 645 -4.77 51.65 -17.55
CA SER A 645 -4.99 50.29 -17.03
C SER A 645 -3.95 49.89 -15.97
N ILE A 646 -4.38 49.11 -14.97
CA ILE A 646 -3.50 48.57 -13.91
C ILE A 646 -2.32 47.81 -14.52
N GLN A 647 -2.59 46.98 -15.54
CA GLN A 647 -1.55 46.18 -16.20
C GLN A 647 -0.45 47.06 -16.85
N ILE A 648 -0.79 48.24 -17.36
CA ILE A 648 0.19 49.19 -17.92
C ILE A 648 1.09 49.75 -16.80
N ILE A 649 0.51 50.10 -15.65
CA ILE A 649 1.26 50.60 -14.49
C ILE A 649 2.19 49.51 -13.96
N GLU A 650 1.72 48.28 -13.84
CA GLU A 650 2.49 47.15 -13.30
C GLU A 650 3.61 46.71 -14.25
N ASP A 651 3.36 46.67 -15.56
CA ASP A 651 4.38 46.43 -16.59
C ASP A 651 5.45 47.53 -16.55
N ARG A 652 5.02 48.79 -16.44
CA ARG A 652 5.93 49.94 -16.33
C ARG A 652 6.77 49.91 -15.05
N ALA A 653 6.18 49.56 -13.90
CA ALA A 653 6.90 49.42 -12.63
C ALA A 653 7.96 48.32 -12.70
N SER A 654 7.62 47.18 -13.29
CA SER A 654 8.56 46.07 -13.52
C SER A 654 9.75 46.53 -14.37
N ALA A 655 9.47 47.21 -15.48
CA ALA A 655 10.50 47.76 -16.38
C ALA A 655 11.47 48.71 -15.64
N LEU A 656 10.93 49.61 -14.82
CA LEU A 656 11.70 50.57 -14.03
C LEU A 656 12.56 49.89 -12.97
N LEU A 657 12.07 48.83 -12.32
CA LEU A 657 12.87 48.04 -11.39
C LEU A 657 14.05 47.37 -12.10
N TRP A 658 13.84 46.78 -13.28
CA TRP A 658 14.93 46.17 -14.06
C TRP A 658 15.98 47.19 -14.47
N LYS A 659 15.56 48.37 -14.95
CA LYS A 659 16.48 49.47 -15.25
C LYS A 659 17.23 49.95 -14.01
N TRP A 660 16.56 50.03 -12.87
CA TRP A 660 17.19 50.39 -11.60
C TRP A 660 18.25 49.37 -11.19
N MET A 661 17.95 48.06 -11.30
CA MET A 661 18.93 46.99 -11.03
C MET A 661 20.15 47.10 -11.95
N TYR A 662 19.93 47.38 -13.23
CA TYR A 662 21.02 47.56 -14.20
C TYR A 662 21.87 48.80 -13.89
N ALA A 663 21.23 49.95 -13.66
CA ALA A 663 21.89 51.21 -13.29
C ALA A 663 22.73 51.04 -12.02
N LYS A 664 22.19 50.33 -11.02
CA LYS A 664 22.88 50.02 -9.76
C LYS A 664 24.02 49.03 -9.93
N THR A 665 23.88 48.03 -10.81
CA THR A 665 24.97 47.11 -11.18
C THR A 665 26.14 47.87 -11.82
N LYS A 666 25.84 48.90 -12.62
CA LYS A 666 26.84 49.75 -13.27
C LYS A 666 27.31 50.92 -12.43
N ALA A 667 26.71 51.16 -11.26
CA ALA A 667 26.90 52.39 -10.47
C ALA A 667 26.79 53.67 -11.33
N ASN A 668 25.85 53.68 -12.28
CA ASN A 668 25.71 54.75 -13.26
C ASN A 668 24.25 55.21 -13.33
N ASP A 669 23.99 56.42 -12.84
CA ASP A 669 22.65 57.02 -12.78
C ASP A 669 22.14 57.50 -14.15
N THR A 670 23.00 57.58 -15.17
CA THR A 670 22.60 58.02 -16.52
C THR A 670 21.56 57.11 -17.18
N TYR A 671 21.52 55.84 -16.79
CA TYR A 671 20.54 54.86 -17.30
C TYR A 671 19.10 55.13 -16.86
N LEU A 672 18.89 55.99 -15.85
CA LEU A 672 17.57 56.31 -15.29
C LEU A 672 17.13 57.76 -15.53
N LEU A 673 17.99 58.65 -16.02
CA LEU A 673 17.75 60.10 -16.03
C LEU A 673 16.43 60.53 -16.68
N ARG A 674 16.01 59.84 -17.76
CA ARG A 674 14.75 60.18 -18.45
C ARG A 674 13.50 59.66 -17.77
N GLU A 675 13.65 58.69 -16.88
CA GLU A 675 12.57 57.90 -16.30
C GLU A 675 12.35 58.17 -14.82
N VAL A 676 13.06 59.13 -14.24
CA VAL A 676 12.88 59.58 -12.86
C VAL A 676 12.15 60.92 -12.80
N SER A 677 11.43 61.17 -11.72
CA SER A 677 10.82 62.47 -11.42
C SER A 677 11.46 63.18 -10.21
N SER A 678 12.31 62.47 -9.47
CA SER A 678 13.06 63.02 -8.33
C SER A 678 14.54 62.62 -8.40
N THR A 679 15.40 63.38 -7.71
CA THR A 679 16.83 63.05 -7.58
C THR A 679 17.10 61.96 -6.54
N GLU A 680 16.16 61.65 -5.65
CA GLU A 680 16.29 60.61 -4.61
C GLU A 680 16.44 59.23 -5.25
N ALA A 681 15.64 58.93 -6.29
CA ALA A 681 15.73 57.68 -7.04
C ALA A 681 17.14 57.47 -7.65
N LEU A 682 17.80 58.56 -8.09
CA LEU A 682 19.16 58.51 -8.66
C LEU A 682 20.25 58.27 -7.59
N GLN A 683 20.06 58.75 -6.36
CA GLN A 683 21.05 58.53 -5.29
C GLN A 683 21.18 57.04 -4.95
N SER A 684 20.07 56.30 -5.00
CA SER A 684 20.02 54.88 -4.62
C SER A 684 20.85 53.94 -5.52
N VAL A 685 21.17 54.36 -6.75
CA VAL A 685 21.93 53.57 -7.74
C VAL A 685 23.43 53.87 -7.75
N ARG A 686 23.89 54.90 -7.04
CA ARG A 686 25.32 55.27 -6.99
C ARG A 686 26.18 54.26 -6.23
N ASN A 687 25.58 53.48 -5.34
CA ASN A 687 26.24 52.40 -4.63
C ASN A 687 26.12 51.11 -5.45
N GLN A 688 27.25 50.60 -5.92
CA GLN A 688 27.28 49.41 -6.77
C GLN A 688 26.77 48.17 -6.02
N GLU A 689 25.86 47.43 -6.66
CA GLU A 689 25.40 46.12 -6.19
C GLU A 689 25.21 45.19 -7.39
N TYR A 690 25.72 43.97 -7.31
CA TYR A 690 25.54 42.95 -8.34
C TYR A 690 24.34 42.07 -8.02
N PHE A 691 23.48 41.85 -9.01
CA PHE A 691 22.30 41.00 -8.90
C PHE A 691 22.51 39.74 -9.75
N TYR A 692 22.73 38.60 -9.10
CA TYR A 692 22.89 37.31 -9.79
C TYR A 692 21.54 36.63 -9.97
N THR A 693 21.29 36.09 -11.16
CA THR A 693 20.05 35.39 -11.54
C THR A 693 18.76 36.08 -11.06
N PRO A 694 18.58 37.41 -11.28
CA PRO A 694 17.42 38.12 -10.78
C PRO A 694 16.12 37.62 -11.43
N ALA A 695 15.03 37.62 -10.67
CA ALA A 695 13.69 37.27 -11.15
C ALA A 695 12.62 38.13 -10.46
N VAL A 696 11.65 38.63 -11.22
CA VAL A 696 10.48 39.35 -10.69
C VAL A 696 9.27 38.42 -10.73
N GLY A 697 8.70 38.13 -9.56
CA GLY A 697 7.56 37.22 -9.41
C GLY A 697 6.21 37.93 -9.49
N ALA A 698 6.10 39.15 -8.95
CA ALA A 698 4.85 39.93 -8.99
C ALA A 698 5.11 41.44 -8.94
N SER A 699 4.19 42.21 -9.53
CA SER A 699 4.12 43.67 -9.49
C SER A 699 2.68 44.04 -9.17
N GLU A 700 2.42 44.68 -8.03
CA GLU A 700 1.06 44.90 -7.52
C GLU A 700 0.84 46.36 -7.14
N ILE A 701 -0.13 47.01 -7.76
CA ILE A 701 -0.58 48.33 -7.32
C ILE A 701 -1.27 48.25 -5.95
N LYS A 702 -0.90 49.13 -5.01
CA LYS A 702 -1.50 49.19 -3.66
C LYS A 702 -2.32 50.43 -3.41
N GLU A 703 -1.88 51.56 -3.92
CA GLU A 703 -2.48 52.85 -3.63
C GLU A 703 -2.28 53.80 -4.80
N ILE A 704 -3.29 54.64 -5.04
CA ILE A 704 -3.20 55.76 -5.99
C ILE A 704 -3.70 57.05 -5.32
N GLN A 705 -2.97 58.13 -5.52
CA GLN A 705 -3.32 59.45 -5.00
C GLN A 705 -3.05 60.52 -6.05
N THR A 706 -4.03 61.36 -6.33
CA THR A 706 -3.84 62.55 -7.16
C THR A 706 -3.65 63.78 -6.29
N LYS A 707 -2.50 64.46 -6.43
CA LYS A 707 -2.14 65.69 -5.70
C LYS A 707 -1.65 66.74 -6.69
N GLN A 708 -2.20 67.96 -6.62
CA GLN A 708 -1.72 69.13 -7.38
C GLN A 708 -1.49 68.85 -8.88
N LYS A 709 -2.46 68.20 -9.54
CA LYS A 709 -2.44 67.79 -10.96
C LYS A 709 -1.45 66.67 -11.34
N ALA A 710 -0.73 66.08 -10.39
CA ALA A 710 0.06 64.86 -10.61
C ALA A 710 -0.61 63.66 -9.93
N THR A 711 -0.50 62.48 -10.55
CA THR A 711 -1.01 61.23 -9.98
C THR A 711 0.16 60.37 -9.53
N PHE A 712 0.10 59.93 -8.28
CA PHE A 712 1.10 59.07 -7.65
C PHE A 712 0.51 57.69 -7.43
N THR A 713 1.31 56.64 -7.63
CA THR A 713 0.93 55.27 -7.34
C THR A 713 2.04 54.54 -6.61
N ASN A 714 1.67 53.74 -5.61
CA ASN A 714 2.58 52.83 -4.92
C ASN A 714 2.43 51.43 -5.51
N VAL A 715 3.50 50.92 -6.11
CA VAL A 715 3.57 49.59 -6.68
C VAL A 715 4.55 48.75 -5.89
N VAL A 716 4.08 47.63 -5.36
CA VAL A 716 4.89 46.68 -4.60
C VAL A 716 5.38 45.60 -5.54
N LEU A 717 6.70 45.44 -5.65
CA LEU A 717 7.30 44.37 -6.43
C LEU A 717 7.90 43.30 -5.53
N HIS A 718 7.60 42.05 -5.85
CA HIS A 718 8.16 40.87 -5.22
C HIS A 718 9.13 40.23 -6.20
N TRP A 719 10.39 40.13 -5.79
CA TRP A 719 11.47 39.68 -6.66
C TRP A 719 12.56 38.97 -5.85
N SER A 720 13.51 38.37 -6.53
CA SER A 720 14.65 37.73 -5.89
C SER A 720 15.92 37.96 -6.70
N ALA A 721 17.06 37.92 -6.01
CA ALA A 721 18.37 37.90 -6.61
C ALA A 721 19.37 37.27 -5.64
N ALA A 722 20.36 36.55 -6.17
CA ALA A 722 21.46 36.02 -5.38
C ALA A 722 22.56 37.07 -5.22
N ARG A 723 23.26 37.03 -4.07
CA ARG A 723 24.42 37.92 -3.80
C ARG A 723 25.70 37.49 -4.51
N SER A 724 25.76 36.24 -4.96
CA SER A 724 26.84 35.68 -5.78
C SER A 724 26.30 34.52 -6.60
N LEU A 725 27.00 34.12 -7.67
CA LEU A 725 26.59 33.04 -8.57
C LEU A 725 26.27 31.69 -7.88
N LYS A 726 26.89 31.42 -6.72
CA LYS A 726 26.68 30.17 -5.96
C LYS A 726 25.71 30.32 -4.78
N ALA A 727 25.29 31.54 -4.46
CA ALA A 727 24.35 31.79 -3.37
C ALA A 727 22.92 31.49 -3.81
N SER A 728 22.08 31.06 -2.88
CA SER A 728 20.64 30.97 -3.13
C SER A 728 20.05 32.37 -3.34
N PRO A 729 19.09 32.54 -4.27
CA PRO A 729 18.38 33.80 -4.43
C PRO A 729 17.69 34.24 -3.14
N GLU A 730 17.90 35.48 -2.73
CA GLU A 730 17.23 36.08 -1.59
C GLU A 730 15.94 36.75 -2.06
N TYR A 731 14.84 36.45 -1.38
CA TYR A 731 13.58 37.13 -1.61
C TYR A 731 13.67 38.59 -1.17
N ARG A 732 13.14 39.49 -2.00
CA ARG A 732 13.11 40.93 -1.80
C ARG A 732 11.72 41.47 -2.12
N GLN A 733 11.30 42.45 -1.33
CA GLN A 733 10.13 43.25 -1.60
C GLN A 733 10.57 44.71 -1.70
N THR A 734 10.13 45.40 -2.75
CA THR A 734 10.50 46.80 -3.00
C THR A 734 9.25 47.59 -3.34
N ASN A 735 9.13 48.77 -2.74
CA ASN A 735 8.04 49.69 -3.00
C ASN A 735 8.52 50.77 -3.97
N LEU A 736 7.90 50.82 -5.15
CA LEU A 736 8.14 51.84 -6.16
C LEU A 736 7.01 52.87 -6.09
N ILE A 737 7.37 54.13 -5.82
CA ILE A 737 6.43 55.24 -5.99
C ILE A 737 6.62 55.77 -7.41
N LEU A 738 5.58 55.65 -8.23
CA LEU A 738 5.55 56.20 -9.56
C LEU A 738 4.72 57.48 -9.58
N LYS A 739 5.13 58.41 -10.44
CA LYS A 739 4.48 59.70 -10.63
C LYS A 739 4.18 59.93 -12.10
N LEU A 740 2.94 60.33 -12.38
CA LEU A 740 2.47 60.80 -13.67
C LEU A 740 2.20 62.31 -13.57
N HIS A 741 2.97 63.11 -14.31
CA HIS A 741 2.93 64.58 -14.26
C HIS A 741 1.81 65.19 -15.11
N ASP A 742 1.62 64.67 -16.32
CA ASP A 742 0.63 65.11 -17.32
C ASP A 742 -0.15 63.89 -17.83
N GLU A 743 -1.17 64.11 -18.68
CA GLU A 743 -1.86 63.01 -19.36
C GLU A 743 -0.92 62.20 -20.26
N ARG A 744 -1.03 60.88 -20.18
CA ARG A 744 -0.33 59.93 -21.05
C ARG A 744 -1.13 59.77 -22.34
N ASP A 745 -0.48 59.81 -23.50
CA ASP A 745 -1.17 59.51 -24.78
C ASP A 745 -1.66 58.05 -24.75
N GLU A 746 -2.97 57.86 -24.76
CA GLU A 746 -3.61 56.53 -24.69
C GLU A 746 -3.11 55.60 -25.80
N ARG A 747 -2.77 56.13 -26.98
CA ARG A 747 -2.31 55.34 -28.13
C ARG A 747 -0.95 54.67 -27.91
N ILE A 748 -0.20 55.09 -26.89
CA ILE A 748 1.05 54.42 -26.50
C ILE A 748 0.73 53.03 -25.95
N GLY A 749 -0.38 52.86 -25.22
CA GLY A 749 -0.76 51.59 -24.60
C GLY A 749 0.39 50.93 -23.84
N PHE A 750 0.71 49.68 -24.16
CA PHE A 750 1.83 48.92 -23.58
C PHE A 750 3.21 49.20 -24.19
N SER A 751 3.31 50.12 -25.15
CA SER A 751 4.58 50.51 -25.77
C SER A 751 5.33 51.53 -24.92
N GLU A 752 6.60 51.72 -25.25
CA GLU A 752 7.42 52.82 -24.79
C GLU A 752 7.23 54.06 -25.67
N ILE A 753 7.55 55.22 -25.11
CA ILE A 753 7.70 56.44 -25.92
C ILE A 753 8.92 56.27 -26.82
N SER A 754 8.68 56.38 -28.12
CA SER A 754 9.69 56.31 -29.17
C SER A 754 9.83 57.65 -29.89
N CYS A 755 10.82 57.75 -30.77
CA CYS A 755 11.04 58.94 -31.59
C CYS A 755 9.80 59.24 -32.44
N LYS A 756 9.22 60.44 -32.27
CA LYS A 756 8.01 60.84 -33.00
C LYS A 756 8.18 60.80 -34.53
N GLN A 757 9.40 61.05 -35.00
CA GLN A 757 9.73 61.11 -36.44
C GLN A 757 9.89 59.71 -37.06
N CYS A 758 10.73 58.85 -36.50
CA CYS A 758 11.07 57.56 -37.11
C CYS A 758 10.58 56.32 -36.35
N GLY A 759 9.98 56.48 -35.16
CA GLY A 759 9.53 55.37 -34.32
C GLY A 759 10.64 54.56 -33.66
N ALA A 760 11.91 54.96 -33.81
CA ALA A 760 13.02 54.29 -33.16
C ALA A 760 13.01 54.49 -31.64
N PRO A 761 13.44 53.48 -30.86
CA PRO A 761 13.53 53.60 -29.42
C PRO A 761 14.55 54.66 -29.02
N PHE A 762 14.34 55.29 -27.86
CA PHE A 762 15.34 56.19 -27.32
C PHE A 762 16.54 55.41 -26.77
N PRO A 763 17.78 55.90 -26.97
CA PRO A 763 18.96 55.27 -26.42
C PRO A 763 18.96 55.34 -24.89
N GLU A 764 19.58 54.35 -24.26
CA GLU A 764 19.61 54.18 -22.80
C GLU A 764 20.42 55.25 -22.05
N VAL A 765 21.25 56.02 -22.75
CA VAL A 765 22.11 57.08 -22.17
C VAL A 765 21.92 58.40 -22.91
N ASP A 766 21.87 59.50 -22.15
CA ASP A 766 21.86 60.96 -22.43
C ASP A 766 22.03 61.50 -23.87
N ALA A 767 21.37 60.90 -24.87
CA ALA A 767 21.37 61.44 -26.22
C ALA A 767 20.36 62.59 -26.36
N SER A 768 20.80 63.76 -26.75
CA SER A 768 19.88 64.87 -27.07
C SER A 768 19.11 64.65 -28.37
N SER A 769 19.52 63.67 -29.19
CA SER A 769 18.98 63.39 -30.52
C SER A 769 18.85 61.89 -30.79
N CYS A 770 17.86 61.52 -31.60
CA CYS A 770 17.62 60.16 -32.06
C CYS A 770 18.82 59.66 -32.88
N SER A 771 19.38 58.51 -32.50
CA SER A 771 20.50 57.87 -33.20
C SER A 771 20.16 57.44 -34.63
N TYR A 772 18.87 57.35 -34.97
CA TYR A 772 18.41 56.88 -36.27
C TYR A 772 18.08 58.03 -37.23
N CYS A 773 17.38 59.08 -36.77
CA CYS A 773 16.91 60.16 -37.64
C CYS A 773 17.39 61.56 -37.22
N GLY A 774 18.17 61.68 -36.15
CA GLY A 774 18.67 62.96 -35.65
C GLY A 774 17.65 63.87 -34.96
N SER A 775 16.37 63.50 -34.92
CA SER A 775 15.33 64.32 -34.27
C SER A 775 15.57 64.49 -32.76
N PRO A 776 15.26 65.64 -32.15
CA PRO A 776 15.49 65.88 -30.74
C PRO A 776 14.70 64.92 -29.84
N ILE A 777 15.31 64.48 -28.73
CA ILE A 777 14.70 63.59 -27.73
C ILE A 777 14.38 64.38 -26.46
N PRO A 778 13.19 64.22 -25.86
CA PRO A 778 12.83 64.91 -24.62
C PRO A 778 13.70 64.45 -23.44
N LYS A 779 14.15 65.39 -22.60
CA LYS A 779 14.98 65.09 -21.40
C LYS A 779 14.28 64.16 -20.41
N GLN A 780 12.97 64.22 -20.32
CA GLN A 780 12.15 63.40 -19.44
C GLN A 780 10.98 62.84 -20.24
N LEU A 781 10.58 61.61 -19.93
CA LEU A 781 9.47 60.94 -20.60
C LEU A 781 8.11 61.43 -20.09
N SER A 782 7.14 61.55 -20.99
CA SER A 782 5.74 61.81 -20.67
C SER A 782 4.98 60.49 -20.38
N ASP A 783 5.44 59.77 -19.37
CA ASP A 783 4.88 58.49 -18.91
C ASP A 783 4.96 58.42 -17.37
N TRP A 784 4.65 57.27 -16.75
CA TRP A 784 4.92 57.03 -15.34
C TRP A 784 6.43 57.01 -15.08
N LEU A 785 6.85 57.92 -14.20
CA LEU A 785 8.24 58.15 -13.82
C LEU A 785 8.49 57.63 -12.40
N LEU A 786 9.68 57.11 -12.16
CA LEU A 786 10.13 56.69 -10.83
C LEU A 786 10.37 57.93 -9.94
N ASP A 787 9.55 58.09 -8.91
CA ASP A 787 9.68 59.17 -7.91
C ASP A 787 10.56 58.72 -6.74
N SER A 788 10.32 57.52 -6.19
CA SER A 788 11.19 56.93 -5.17
C SER A 788 11.14 55.41 -5.19
N ILE A 789 12.19 54.79 -4.62
CA ILE A 789 12.33 53.34 -4.48
C ILE A 789 12.78 53.03 -3.05
N LYS A 790 12.06 52.16 -2.36
CA LYS A 790 12.28 51.83 -0.94
C LYS A 790 12.30 50.35 -0.68
#